data_AF-A0A937FVE0-F1
#
_entry.id   AF-A0A937FVE0-F1
#
_cell.length_a   1.000
_cell.length_b   1.000
_cell.length_c   1.000
_cell.angle_alpha   90.00
_cell.angle_beta   90.00
_cell.angle_gamma   90.00
#
_symmetry.space_group_name_H-M   'P 1'
#
loop_
_entity.id
_entity.type
_entity.pdbx_description
1 polymer ?
#
loop_
_entity_poly.entity_id
_entity_poly.type
_entity_poly.pdbx_seq_one_letter_code
_entity_poly.pdbx_strand_id
1 'polypeptide(L)'
;MRLGAVSILMIAMLLSSINIANAQSDEEKVKVSELMKFLEFTLNTLGDPEVAVGDKKTITDQSYLKIFQDENVQIEDDLSERKVSINKNIQSYLQDVDILFKEVKFQFDISKIEKHTTAAQKDYFKVTFMRTITGTSADGEKVENASVRYAEINYAPTQQVYKVASIYSSGIRDMQTFQTWWDGLNFEWKVVFQRAVGSTVTPSESHKVMGIKKIDISYNKYITDLKPLAKLTALEILNFSSTGVNDISILSQLSNLREVYMSNTGVQSLEPLKALESLEVVYFENTAVTSLTPIAPLKSLKKVVCINTPIDLSEIRKFEETNQSCKVLYETADLMNWWNNLPLAWKESFKEQFSIATTPPTGEDLARIKSAEKIDIEGKYDIYSLDPIADLSNVKFLNLKKSGVTSLEPLKKWSSLERLDLSDTHVDSLGPVNSLSLKLLVADYSKVSKEELARYEAKHPSTTVIYKTMDFTIWWIKLSEEWRDIFAKSIGYIGPTDKLPLKNLYQILELKKLVIPEGSEIENITPLASLKNLRELKVSKVMKISDLSPLSNLTKLESLDCSYNPVVDLTPLIPLKSLKTLNIEYTRVSDLDPLSEIVSLESLHVSGTKINNINAVRRLSNLKEISLQNTSVSNLSPLFTLIHLEKVSCYNTKLSQKDVNGFKNTKPSCDITFY
;
A
#
# COMPACT_ATOMS: atom_id res chain seq x y z
N MET A 1 -28.71 86.28 44.18
CA MET A 1 -28.54 85.02 44.95
C MET A 1 -29.03 83.76 44.20
N ARG A 2 -28.84 83.64 42.87
CA ARG A 2 -29.32 82.49 42.06
C ARG A 2 -28.39 82.04 40.91
N LEU A 3 -27.10 82.39 40.94
CA LEU A 3 -26.10 81.93 39.96
C LEU A 3 -24.95 81.09 40.58
N GLY A 4 -24.78 81.10 41.90
CA GLY A 4 -23.83 80.20 42.60
C GLY A 4 -24.38 78.81 42.93
N ALA A 5 -25.71 78.64 42.96
CA ALA A 5 -26.34 77.39 43.37
C ALA A 5 -26.42 76.34 42.22
N VAL A 6 -26.43 76.78 40.96
CA VAL A 6 -26.60 75.88 39.79
C VAL A 6 -25.28 75.20 39.39
N SER A 7 -24.14 75.90 39.47
CA SER A 7 -22.83 75.31 39.16
C SER A 7 -22.33 74.34 40.23
N ILE A 8 -22.68 74.56 41.51
CA ILE A 8 -22.34 73.64 42.59
C ILE A 8 -23.19 72.37 42.51
N LEU A 9 -24.48 72.47 42.11
CA LEU A 9 -25.33 71.29 41.90
C LEU A 9 -24.85 70.42 40.73
N MET A 10 -24.41 71.02 39.61
CA MET A 10 -23.90 70.27 38.46
C MET A 10 -22.56 69.57 38.76
N ILE A 11 -21.64 70.25 39.47
CA ILE A 11 -20.37 69.65 39.89
C ILE A 11 -20.60 68.57 40.95
N ALA A 12 -21.54 68.77 41.87
CA ALA A 12 -21.93 67.74 42.85
C ALA A 12 -22.64 66.54 42.19
N MET A 13 -23.47 66.75 41.16
CA MET A 13 -24.08 65.66 40.37
C MET A 13 -23.05 64.92 39.52
N LEU A 14 -22.06 65.61 38.94
CA LEU A 14 -20.95 64.97 38.23
C LEU A 14 -20.05 64.20 39.19
N LEU A 15 -19.68 64.77 40.34
CA LEU A 15 -18.92 64.09 41.38
C LEU A 15 -19.69 62.92 42.01
N SER A 16 -21.01 63.04 42.20
CA SER A 16 -21.84 61.93 42.68
C SER A 16 -21.98 60.86 41.62
N SER A 17 -22.14 61.22 40.33
CA SER A 17 -22.19 60.25 39.23
C SER A 17 -20.85 59.55 39.01
N ILE A 18 -19.74 60.26 39.18
CA ILE A 18 -18.38 59.70 39.15
C ILE A 18 -18.14 58.81 40.38
N ASN A 19 -18.58 59.21 41.57
CA ASN A 19 -18.49 58.37 42.78
C ASN A 19 -19.39 57.14 42.70
N ILE A 20 -20.58 57.25 42.11
CA ILE A 20 -21.48 56.12 41.86
C ILE A 20 -20.88 55.20 40.80
N ALA A 21 -20.32 55.74 39.71
CA ALA A 21 -19.65 54.95 38.68
C ALA A 21 -18.36 54.28 39.18
N ASN A 22 -17.60 54.93 40.06
CA ASN A 22 -16.43 54.34 40.71
C ASN A 22 -16.84 53.28 41.73
N ALA A 23 -17.85 53.55 42.57
CA ALA A 23 -18.37 52.56 43.52
C ALA A 23 -18.98 51.34 42.81
N GLN A 24 -19.68 51.56 41.69
CA GLN A 24 -20.18 50.49 40.82
C GLN A 24 -19.03 49.71 40.18
N SER A 25 -18.03 50.39 39.61
CA SER A 25 -16.81 49.77 39.07
C SER A 25 -16.05 48.94 40.12
N ASP A 26 -16.01 49.40 41.37
CA ASP A 26 -15.37 48.66 42.46
C ASP A 26 -16.20 47.44 42.89
N GLU A 27 -17.54 47.53 42.90
CA GLU A 27 -18.42 46.36 43.10
C GLU A 27 -18.29 45.33 41.95
N GLU A 28 -18.18 45.79 40.71
CA GLU A 28 -17.94 44.95 39.54
C GLU A 28 -16.58 44.24 39.62
N LYS A 29 -15.52 44.94 40.05
CA LYS A 29 -14.20 44.34 40.28
C LYS A 29 -14.22 43.27 41.38
N VAL A 30 -15.04 43.45 42.42
CA VAL A 30 -15.24 42.42 43.45
C VAL A 30 -15.86 41.16 42.84
N LYS A 31 -16.91 41.29 42.04
CA LYS A 31 -17.55 40.15 41.34
C LYS A 31 -16.59 39.45 40.37
N VAL A 32 -15.76 40.22 39.68
CA VAL A 32 -14.69 39.70 38.80
C VAL A 32 -13.64 38.93 39.61
N SER A 33 -13.22 39.45 40.76
CA SER A 33 -12.30 38.77 41.67
C SER A 33 -12.89 37.46 42.21
N GLU A 34 -14.17 37.46 42.60
CA GLU A 34 -14.90 36.27 43.06
C GLU A 34 -15.01 35.20 41.97
N LEU A 35 -15.26 35.59 40.72
CA LEU A 35 -15.26 34.68 39.58
C LEU A 35 -13.90 34.00 39.40
N MET A 36 -12.79 34.75 39.51
CA MET A 36 -11.45 34.21 39.39
C MET A 36 -11.11 33.24 40.54
N LYS A 37 -11.55 33.54 41.76
CA LYS A 37 -11.44 32.61 42.90
C LYS A 37 -12.27 31.35 42.70
N PHE A 38 -13.47 31.48 42.12
CA PHE A 38 -14.31 30.33 41.80
C PHE A 38 -13.70 29.45 40.70
N LEU A 39 -13.04 30.06 39.71
CA LEU A 39 -12.25 29.32 38.72
C LEU A 39 -11.08 28.56 39.38
N GLU A 40 -10.30 29.23 40.24
CA GLU A 40 -9.22 28.58 41.00
C GLU A 40 -9.73 27.38 41.80
N PHE A 41 -10.82 27.56 42.55
CA PHE A 41 -11.48 26.49 43.31
C PHE A 41 -11.90 25.32 42.42
N THR A 42 -12.46 25.61 41.24
CA THR A 42 -12.91 24.58 40.30
C THR A 42 -11.74 23.77 39.73
N LEU A 43 -10.64 24.43 39.37
CA LEU A 43 -9.43 23.74 38.90
C LEU A 43 -8.82 22.87 40.01
N ASN A 44 -8.80 23.37 41.26
CA ASN A 44 -8.37 22.59 42.42
C ASN A 44 -9.28 21.40 42.71
N THR A 45 -10.58 21.52 42.49
CA THR A 45 -11.53 20.39 42.63
C THR A 45 -11.28 19.32 41.57
N LEU A 46 -10.95 19.72 40.33
CA LEU A 46 -10.57 18.77 39.28
C LEU A 46 -9.23 18.09 39.58
N GLY A 47 -8.28 18.82 40.15
CA GLY A 47 -6.95 18.32 40.51
C GLY A 47 -6.87 17.51 41.81
N ASP A 48 -7.95 17.40 42.58
CA ASP A 48 -8.01 16.67 43.85
C ASP A 48 -8.28 15.16 43.60
N PRO A 49 -7.41 14.24 44.07
CA PRO A 49 -7.60 12.80 43.89
C PRO A 49 -8.78 12.22 44.69
N GLU A 50 -9.24 12.90 45.74
CA GLU A 50 -10.36 12.42 46.59
C GLU A 50 -11.74 12.72 45.99
N VAL A 51 -11.81 13.58 44.97
CA VAL A 51 -13.07 13.93 44.29
C VAL A 51 -13.47 12.81 43.33
N ALA A 52 -14.72 12.35 43.42
CA ALA A 52 -15.23 11.27 42.59
C ALA A 52 -15.20 11.64 41.09
N VAL A 53 -14.81 10.68 40.24
CA VAL A 53 -14.73 10.85 38.77
C VAL A 53 -16.04 11.37 38.16
N GLY A 54 -17.19 10.95 38.70
CA GLY A 54 -18.51 11.43 38.25
C GLY A 54 -18.73 12.93 38.49
N ASP A 55 -18.20 13.46 39.60
CA ASP A 55 -18.30 14.88 39.93
C ASP A 55 -17.37 15.71 39.04
N LYS A 56 -16.14 15.22 38.82
CA LYS A 56 -15.19 15.83 37.87
C LYS A 56 -15.78 15.91 36.46
N LYS A 57 -16.39 14.83 35.99
CA LYS A 57 -17.08 14.79 34.69
C LYS A 57 -18.25 15.77 34.61
N THR A 58 -19.02 15.92 35.70
CA THR A 58 -20.10 16.91 35.78
C THR A 58 -19.57 18.34 35.67
N ILE A 59 -18.38 18.61 36.21
CA ILE A 59 -17.69 19.90 36.06
C ILE A 59 -17.30 20.13 34.60
N THR A 60 -16.59 19.19 33.98
CA THR A 60 -16.07 19.33 32.60
C THR A 60 -17.18 19.40 31.54
N ASP A 61 -18.28 18.67 31.74
CA ASP A 61 -19.31 18.52 30.71
C ASP A 61 -20.43 19.55 30.85
N GLN A 62 -20.74 19.98 32.09
CA GLN A 62 -21.95 20.78 32.37
C GLN A 62 -21.65 22.05 33.17
N SER A 63 -20.95 21.95 34.30
CA SER A 63 -20.86 23.08 35.24
C SER A 63 -19.85 24.16 34.82
N TYR A 64 -18.91 23.88 33.91
CA TYR A 64 -17.93 24.85 33.44
C TYR A 64 -18.56 26.12 32.83
N LEU A 65 -19.75 26.00 32.21
CA LEU A 65 -20.50 27.15 31.68
C LEU A 65 -20.96 28.14 32.77
N LYS A 66 -20.83 27.79 34.06
CA LYS A 66 -21.01 28.74 35.17
C LYS A 66 -19.87 29.77 35.23
N ILE A 67 -18.68 29.40 34.75
CA ILE A 67 -17.47 30.23 34.78
C ILE A 67 -17.20 30.86 33.41
N PHE A 68 -17.35 30.06 32.35
CA PHE A 68 -16.94 30.43 31.00
C PHE A 68 -18.12 30.92 30.17
N GLN A 69 -17.83 31.81 29.22
CA GLN A 69 -18.86 32.47 28.43
C GLN A 69 -19.67 31.47 27.58
N ASP A 70 -18.97 30.52 26.96
CA ASP A 70 -19.53 29.47 26.11
C ASP A 70 -18.49 28.35 25.90
N GLU A 71 -18.89 27.29 25.19
CA GLU A 71 -18.04 26.14 24.86
C GLU A 71 -16.87 26.48 23.93
N ASN A 72 -16.88 27.64 23.26
CA ASN A 72 -15.84 28.05 22.32
C ASN A 72 -14.70 28.82 22.98
N VAL A 73 -14.80 29.13 24.28
CA VAL A 73 -13.74 29.81 25.03
C VAL A 73 -12.43 29.05 24.87
N GLN A 74 -11.40 29.77 24.43
CA GLN A 74 -10.06 29.25 24.25
C GLN A 74 -9.16 29.67 25.41
N ILE A 75 -8.41 28.71 25.94
CA ILE A 75 -7.40 28.90 26.97
C ILE A 75 -6.05 28.46 26.41
N GLU A 76 -5.02 29.25 26.63
CA GLU A 76 -3.65 28.86 26.33
C GLU A 76 -3.23 27.65 27.18
N ASP A 77 -2.84 26.56 26.54
CA ASP A 77 -2.35 25.34 27.18
C ASP A 77 -1.01 25.60 27.85
N ASP A 78 -1.03 25.62 29.16
CA ASP A 78 0.13 25.78 30.02
C ASP A 78 0.30 24.62 31.02
N LEU A 79 -0.43 23.52 30.79
CA LEU A 79 -0.38 22.30 31.59
C LEU A 79 0.68 21.30 31.07
N SER A 80 1.15 21.46 29.83
CA SER A 80 2.13 20.57 29.19
C SER A 80 3.47 21.27 28.90
N GLU A 81 4.59 20.55 28.98
CA GLU A 81 5.96 21.07 28.73
C GLU A 81 6.27 21.31 27.23
N ARG A 82 5.30 21.78 26.44
CA ARG A 82 5.51 22.03 25.01
C ARG A 82 6.33 23.31 24.84
N LYS A 83 7.28 23.28 23.90
CA LYS A 83 8.04 24.48 23.47
C LYS A 83 7.18 25.56 22.79
N VAL A 84 5.93 25.24 22.44
CA VAL A 84 4.99 26.13 21.76
C VAL A 84 3.63 26.07 22.45
N SER A 85 3.14 27.21 22.92
CA SER A 85 1.80 27.35 23.49
C SER A 85 0.73 27.07 22.44
N ILE A 86 -0.17 26.12 22.70
CA ILE A 86 -1.35 25.87 21.88
C ILE A 86 -2.59 26.39 22.60
N ASN A 87 -3.57 26.95 21.90
CA ASN A 87 -4.86 27.25 22.51
C ASN A 87 -5.73 25.99 22.48
N LYS A 88 -6.32 25.65 23.63
CA LYS A 88 -7.28 24.55 23.79
C LYS A 88 -8.68 25.11 23.99
N ASN A 89 -9.68 24.38 23.51
CA ASN A 89 -11.04 24.55 23.96
C ASN A 89 -11.09 24.34 25.48
N ILE A 90 -11.87 25.16 26.18
CA ILE A 90 -12.07 25.08 27.61
C ILE A 90 -12.37 23.65 28.12
N GLN A 91 -13.24 22.89 27.47
CA GLN A 91 -13.56 21.52 27.92
C GLN A 91 -12.32 20.63 27.90
N SER A 92 -11.51 20.70 26.84
CA SER A 92 -10.26 19.95 26.73
C SER A 92 -9.25 20.38 27.79
N TYR A 93 -9.12 21.70 28.03
CA TYR A 93 -8.24 22.22 29.07
C TYR A 93 -8.64 21.68 30.47
N LEU A 94 -9.93 21.66 30.79
CA LEU A 94 -10.43 21.15 32.08
C LEU A 94 -10.24 19.64 32.23
N GLN A 95 -10.42 18.87 31.15
CA GLN A 95 -10.14 17.43 31.15
C GLN A 95 -8.65 17.14 31.39
N ASP A 96 -7.77 17.94 30.79
CA ASP A 96 -6.33 17.78 30.94
C ASP A 96 -5.85 18.02 32.39
N VAL A 97 -6.57 18.80 33.19
CA VAL A 97 -6.26 18.95 34.63
C VAL A 97 -6.37 17.62 35.39
N ASP A 98 -7.37 16.79 35.05
CA ASP A 98 -7.58 15.47 35.67
C ASP A 98 -6.70 14.37 35.01
N ILE A 99 -6.41 14.50 33.71
CA ILE A 99 -5.66 13.47 32.96
C ILE A 99 -4.16 13.60 33.15
N LEU A 100 -3.61 14.83 33.17
CA LEU A 100 -2.16 15.05 33.15
C LEU A 100 -1.52 14.98 34.54
N PHE A 101 -2.31 14.98 35.61
CA PHE A 101 -1.83 15.05 36.99
C PHE A 101 -2.46 13.95 37.87
N LYS A 102 -1.67 13.41 38.81
CA LYS A 102 -2.20 12.57 39.90
C LYS A 102 -2.84 13.42 41.00
N GLU A 103 -2.21 14.55 41.29
CA GLU A 103 -2.71 15.60 42.19
C GLU A 103 -2.12 16.92 41.70
N VAL A 104 -2.94 17.97 41.62
CA VAL A 104 -2.47 19.31 41.23
C VAL A 104 -3.23 20.41 41.94
N LYS A 105 -2.50 21.45 42.35
CA LYS A 105 -3.03 22.66 42.99
C LYS A 105 -2.66 23.91 42.20
N PHE A 106 -3.66 24.72 41.95
CA PHE A 106 -3.61 26.05 41.34
C PHE A 106 -3.75 27.11 42.43
N GLN A 107 -2.94 28.16 42.34
CA GLN A 107 -3.05 29.37 43.13
C GLN A 107 -3.03 30.59 42.20
N PHE A 108 -4.03 31.48 42.31
CA PHE A 108 -4.12 32.71 41.52
C PHE A 108 -3.89 33.96 42.37
N ASP A 109 -2.73 34.58 42.23
CA ASP A 109 -2.43 35.86 42.87
C ASP A 109 -2.80 37.01 41.93
N ILE A 110 -4.01 37.56 42.09
CA ILE A 110 -4.49 38.67 41.25
C ILE A 110 -3.73 39.96 41.56
N SER A 111 -2.95 40.43 40.58
CA SER A 111 -2.15 41.65 40.73
C SER A 111 -2.89 42.90 40.25
N LYS A 112 -3.81 42.79 39.29
CA LYS A 112 -4.51 43.94 38.71
C LYS A 112 -5.85 43.55 38.08
N ILE A 113 -6.88 44.38 38.24
CA ILE A 113 -8.16 44.27 37.53
C ILE A 113 -8.46 45.62 36.87
N GLU A 114 -8.54 45.64 35.55
CA GLU A 114 -8.73 46.84 34.75
C GLU A 114 -10.02 46.75 33.94
N LYS A 115 -10.85 47.80 33.97
CA LYS A 115 -12.02 47.90 33.10
C LYS A 115 -11.60 48.56 31.80
N HIS A 116 -11.97 47.95 30.68
CA HIS A 116 -11.71 48.44 29.34
C HIS A 116 -13.03 48.46 28.55
N THR A 117 -13.14 49.42 27.64
CA THR A 117 -14.27 49.52 26.72
C THR A 117 -13.76 49.30 25.30
N THR A 118 -14.32 48.32 24.61
CA THR A 118 -14.00 48.05 23.20
C THR A 118 -14.51 49.17 22.29
N ALA A 119 -14.00 49.24 21.06
CA ALA A 119 -14.49 50.18 20.05
C ALA A 119 -16.01 50.05 19.76
N ALA A 120 -16.60 48.88 20.05
CA ALA A 120 -18.03 48.61 19.94
C ALA A 120 -18.84 49.05 21.18
N GLN A 121 -18.26 49.87 22.08
CA GLN A 121 -18.88 50.32 23.33
C GLN A 121 -19.29 49.18 24.27
N LYS A 122 -18.59 48.04 24.19
CA LYS A 122 -18.76 46.91 25.11
C LYS A 122 -17.66 46.90 26.15
N ASP A 123 -18.04 46.94 27.41
CA ASP A 123 -17.13 46.85 28.55
C ASP A 123 -16.67 45.41 28.81
N TYR A 124 -15.41 45.26 29.17
CA TYR A 124 -14.81 44.02 29.67
C TYR A 124 -13.78 44.32 30.76
N PHE A 125 -13.45 43.32 31.55
CA PHE A 125 -12.37 43.39 32.52
C PHE A 125 -11.15 42.60 32.06
N LYS A 126 -9.97 43.18 32.20
CA LYS A 126 -8.69 42.49 32.08
C LYS A 126 -8.14 42.24 33.48
N VAL A 127 -8.01 40.97 33.85
CA VAL A 127 -7.39 40.54 35.10
C VAL A 127 -5.96 40.12 34.81
N THR A 128 -4.99 40.71 35.49
CA THR A 128 -3.60 40.23 35.50
C THR A 128 -3.39 39.47 36.81
N PHE A 129 -2.87 38.26 36.72
CA PHE A 129 -2.63 37.41 37.88
C PHE A 129 -1.40 36.53 37.69
N MET A 130 -0.70 36.22 38.77
CA MET A 130 0.28 35.15 38.80
C MET A 130 -0.49 33.85 39.00
N ARG A 131 -0.28 32.88 38.11
CA ARG A 131 -0.80 31.52 38.28
C ARG A 131 0.35 30.63 38.72
N THR A 132 0.20 29.95 39.84
CA THR A 132 1.16 28.94 40.31
C THR A 132 0.50 27.58 40.30
N ILE A 133 1.16 26.59 39.69
CA ILE A 133 0.77 25.17 39.66
C ILE A 133 1.80 24.40 40.47
N THR A 134 1.34 23.58 41.41
CA THR A 134 2.16 22.64 42.18
C THR A 134 1.47 21.28 42.23
N GLY A 135 2.21 20.18 42.04
CA GLY A 135 1.59 18.87 42.05
C GLY A 135 2.51 17.74 41.60
N THR A 136 1.89 16.61 41.25
CA THR A 136 2.55 15.44 40.70
C THR A 136 1.90 15.06 39.38
N SER A 137 2.68 14.94 38.29
CA SER A 137 2.18 14.54 36.97
C SER A 137 1.67 13.09 36.97
N ALA A 138 0.94 12.71 35.92
CA ALA A 138 0.48 11.32 35.70
C ALA A 138 1.66 10.31 35.70
N ASP A 139 2.83 10.74 35.25
CA ASP A 139 4.05 9.93 35.22
C ASP A 139 4.79 9.88 36.57
N GLY A 140 4.33 10.63 37.58
CA GLY A 140 4.89 10.64 38.93
C GLY A 140 5.98 11.70 39.18
N GLU A 141 6.18 12.63 38.26
CA GLU A 141 7.16 13.72 38.42
C GLU A 141 6.56 14.90 39.19
N LYS A 142 7.37 15.57 40.00
CA LYS A 142 6.94 16.79 40.69
C LYS A 142 6.86 17.94 39.70
N VAL A 143 5.74 18.65 39.69
CA VAL A 143 5.50 19.82 38.84
C VAL A 143 5.42 21.06 39.71
N GLU A 144 6.21 22.08 39.37
CA GLU A 144 6.11 23.43 39.92
C GLU A 144 6.30 24.44 38.78
N ASN A 145 5.28 25.27 38.53
CA ASN A 145 5.32 26.27 37.48
C ASN A 145 4.62 27.54 37.96
N ALA A 146 5.28 28.68 37.87
CA ALA A 146 4.68 30.00 38.08
C ALA A 146 4.72 30.79 36.77
N SER A 147 3.60 31.41 36.39
CA SER A 147 3.54 32.20 35.17
C SER A 147 2.53 33.34 35.29
N VAL A 148 2.86 34.50 34.71
CA VAL A 148 1.91 35.60 34.56
C VAL A 148 0.85 35.21 33.54
N ARG A 149 -0.41 35.48 33.88
CA ARG A 149 -1.58 35.25 33.05
C ARG A 149 -2.47 36.48 33.00
N TYR A 150 -3.23 36.58 31.92
CA TYR A 150 -4.25 37.58 31.70
C TYR A 150 -5.58 36.87 31.44
N ALA A 151 -6.64 37.25 32.16
CA ALA A 151 -8.01 36.80 31.89
C ALA A 151 -8.85 37.96 31.36
N GLU A 152 -9.56 37.73 30.26
CA GLU A 152 -10.59 38.64 29.75
C GLU A 152 -11.95 38.20 30.30
N ILE A 153 -12.68 39.11 30.93
CA ILE A 153 -13.95 38.81 31.60
C ILE A 153 -15.04 39.72 31.05
N ASN A 154 -16.07 39.09 30.50
CA ASN A 154 -17.20 39.76 29.89
C ASN A 154 -18.43 39.68 30.80
N TYR A 155 -19.24 40.73 30.80
CA TYR A 155 -20.56 40.69 31.41
C TYR A 155 -21.54 39.98 30.47
N ALA A 156 -22.24 38.95 30.95
CA ALA A 156 -23.28 38.23 30.22
C ALA A 156 -24.66 38.83 30.57
N PRO A 157 -25.26 39.68 29.72
CA PRO A 157 -26.43 40.48 30.12
C PRO A 157 -27.68 39.63 30.39
N THR A 158 -27.82 38.51 29.68
CA THR A 158 -28.94 37.58 29.82
C THR A 158 -28.94 36.83 31.15
N GLN A 159 -27.76 36.56 31.70
CA GLN A 159 -27.59 35.82 32.96
C GLN A 159 -27.24 36.74 34.14
N GLN A 160 -26.99 38.02 33.89
CA GLN A 160 -26.57 39.03 34.88
C GLN A 160 -25.33 38.63 35.69
N VAL A 161 -24.38 37.93 35.06
CA VAL A 161 -23.14 37.46 35.68
C VAL A 161 -21.93 37.75 34.81
N TYR A 162 -20.75 37.82 35.43
CA TYR A 162 -19.47 37.87 34.72
C TYR A 162 -19.03 36.46 34.31
N LYS A 163 -18.40 36.37 33.15
CA LYS A 163 -17.88 35.12 32.59
C LYS A 163 -16.47 35.32 32.03
N VAL A 164 -15.63 34.31 32.21
CA VAL A 164 -14.31 34.26 31.58
C VAL A 164 -14.47 34.02 30.09
N ALA A 165 -13.91 34.91 29.29
CA ALA A 165 -13.95 34.87 27.83
C ALA A 165 -12.64 34.34 27.23
N SER A 166 -11.49 34.53 27.90
CA SER A 166 -10.21 33.93 27.52
C SER A 166 -9.17 34.04 28.64
N ILE A 167 -8.14 33.18 28.60
CA ILE A 167 -6.93 33.24 29.47
C ILE A 167 -5.67 33.06 28.61
N TYR A 168 -4.66 33.93 28.76
CA TYR A 168 -3.46 33.98 27.90
C TYR A 168 -2.19 34.53 28.61
N SER A 169 -1.00 34.30 28.05
CA SER A 169 0.33 34.61 28.63
C SER A 169 1.08 35.76 27.95
N SER A 170 0.90 35.98 26.64
CA SER A 170 1.60 37.02 25.88
C SER A 170 0.74 38.30 25.74
N GLY A 171 1.32 39.44 26.09
CA GLY A 171 0.66 40.75 26.10
C GLY A 171 0.26 41.33 24.73
N ILE A 172 -0.01 40.51 23.70
CA ILE A 172 -0.41 40.98 22.36
C ILE A 172 -1.88 40.61 22.12
N ARG A 173 -2.75 41.35 22.80
CA ARG A 173 -4.06 41.78 22.30
C ARG A 173 -4.23 43.26 22.65
N ASP A 174 -3.28 44.09 22.25
CA ASP A 174 -3.63 45.50 22.09
C ASP A 174 -4.50 45.60 20.84
N MET A 175 -5.82 45.63 21.06
CA MET A 175 -6.81 45.77 20.00
C MET A 175 -6.51 46.98 19.10
N GLN A 176 -5.84 48.01 19.63
CA GLN A 176 -5.53 49.24 18.90
C GLN A 176 -4.41 49.05 17.87
N THR A 177 -3.34 48.31 18.20
CA THR A 177 -2.28 47.97 17.23
C THR A 177 -2.76 46.99 16.18
N PHE A 178 -3.59 46.00 16.54
CA PHE A 178 -4.19 45.10 15.56
C PHE A 178 -5.12 45.85 14.61
N GLN A 179 -5.99 46.72 15.15
CA GLN A 179 -6.91 47.52 14.33
C GLN A 179 -6.15 48.42 13.36
N THR A 180 -5.08 49.07 13.81
CA THR A 180 -4.24 49.93 12.95
C THR A 180 -3.60 49.13 11.80
N TRP A 181 -3.06 47.94 12.09
CA TRP A 181 -2.53 47.04 11.07
C TRP A 181 -3.63 46.57 10.10
N TRP A 182 -4.78 46.13 10.64
CA TRP A 182 -5.92 45.64 9.88
C TRP A 182 -6.48 46.71 8.93
N ASP A 183 -6.64 47.93 9.42
CA ASP A 183 -7.17 49.04 8.63
C ASP A 183 -6.24 49.43 7.49
N GLY A 184 -4.92 49.31 7.69
CA GLY A 184 -3.89 49.55 6.66
C GLY A 184 -3.80 48.46 5.57
N LEU A 185 -4.51 47.33 5.71
CA LEU A 185 -4.54 46.31 4.67
C LEU A 185 -5.39 46.74 3.47
N ASN A 186 -4.94 46.36 2.27
CA ASN A 186 -5.77 46.48 1.07
C ASN A 186 -6.97 45.50 1.13
N PHE A 187 -7.92 45.70 0.22
CA PHE A 187 -9.15 44.91 0.19
C PHE A 187 -8.87 43.41 0.00
N GLU A 188 -7.91 43.08 -0.85
CA GLU A 188 -7.51 41.72 -1.20
C GLU A 188 -7.02 40.96 0.04
N TRP A 189 -6.13 41.55 0.82
CA TRP A 189 -5.59 40.95 2.05
C TRP A 189 -6.66 40.82 3.15
N LYS A 190 -7.57 41.78 3.27
CA LYS A 190 -8.73 41.66 4.18
C LYS A 190 -9.58 40.45 3.81
N VAL A 191 -9.86 40.23 2.52
CA VAL A 191 -10.61 39.06 2.05
C VAL A 191 -9.86 37.75 2.31
N VAL A 192 -8.54 37.71 2.09
CA VAL A 192 -7.71 36.52 2.37
C VAL A 192 -7.81 36.13 3.85
N PHE A 193 -7.61 37.07 4.76
CA PHE A 193 -7.67 36.77 6.20
C PHE A 193 -9.08 36.41 6.65
N GLN A 194 -10.12 37.10 6.16
CA GLN A 194 -11.51 36.74 6.46
C GLN A 194 -11.86 35.33 6.00
N ARG A 195 -11.39 34.91 4.81
CA ARG A 195 -11.57 33.54 4.32
C ARG A 195 -10.82 32.52 5.17
N ALA A 196 -9.59 32.84 5.56
CA ALA A 196 -8.77 31.95 6.38
C ALA A 196 -9.38 31.71 7.77
N VAL A 197 -10.04 32.72 8.36
CA VAL A 197 -10.72 32.58 9.65
C VAL A 197 -12.19 32.13 9.56
N GLY A 198 -12.79 32.18 8.37
CA GLY A 198 -14.19 31.78 8.12
C GLY A 198 -15.25 32.75 8.64
N SER A 199 -14.87 33.97 9.03
CA SER A 199 -15.78 35.00 9.56
C SER A 199 -15.33 36.41 9.22
N THR A 200 -16.22 37.40 9.43
CA THR A 200 -15.79 38.80 9.53
C THR A 200 -14.77 38.93 10.66
N VAL A 201 -13.71 39.73 10.44
CA VAL A 201 -12.68 39.97 11.45
C VAL A 201 -13.03 41.25 12.19
N THR A 202 -13.29 41.13 13.49
CA THR A 202 -13.37 42.25 14.43
C THR A 202 -12.07 42.35 15.25
N PRO A 203 -11.73 43.50 15.86
CA PRO A 203 -10.54 43.61 16.72
C PRO A 203 -10.52 42.60 17.89
N SER A 204 -11.70 42.20 18.41
CA SER A 204 -11.85 41.10 19.38
C SER A 204 -11.44 39.72 18.83
N GLU A 205 -11.45 39.54 17.51
CA GLU A 205 -11.10 38.30 16.82
C GLU A 205 -9.67 38.32 16.25
N SER A 206 -8.86 39.31 16.64
CA SER A 206 -7.45 39.42 16.25
C SER A 206 -6.66 38.12 16.42
N HIS A 207 -6.90 37.39 17.50
CA HIS A 207 -6.30 36.09 17.77
C HIS A 207 -6.56 35.03 16.68
N LYS A 208 -7.72 35.05 16.02
CA LYS A 208 -8.04 34.12 14.93
C LYS A 208 -7.12 34.36 13.74
N VAL A 209 -6.88 35.63 13.42
CA VAL A 209 -5.98 36.02 12.33
C VAL A 209 -4.52 35.70 12.69
N MET A 210 -4.09 36.04 13.90
CA MET A 210 -2.72 35.78 14.37
C MET A 210 -2.38 34.28 14.49
N GLY A 211 -3.40 33.45 14.71
CA GLY A 211 -3.27 31.98 14.79
C GLY A 211 -3.40 31.25 13.46
N ILE A 212 -3.49 31.95 12.32
CA ILE A 212 -3.58 31.30 11.00
C ILE A 212 -2.31 30.48 10.74
N LYS A 213 -2.49 29.17 10.55
CA LYS A 213 -1.42 28.22 10.23
C LYS A 213 -1.21 28.00 8.73
N LYS A 214 -2.26 28.21 7.93
CA LYS A 214 -2.22 27.97 6.49
C LYS A 214 -2.85 29.14 5.74
N ILE A 215 -2.13 29.64 4.75
CA ILE A 215 -2.62 30.62 3.78
C ILE A 215 -2.42 30.06 2.38
N ASP A 216 -3.51 30.07 1.60
CA ASP A 216 -3.47 29.80 0.16
C ASP A 216 -4.03 31.01 -0.58
N ILE A 217 -3.14 31.70 -1.29
CA ILE A 217 -3.43 32.83 -2.17
C ILE A 217 -3.03 32.50 -3.61
N SER A 218 -2.93 31.21 -3.96
CA SER A 218 -2.57 30.81 -5.31
C SER A 218 -3.57 31.32 -6.35
N TYR A 219 -3.08 31.58 -7.56
CA TYR A 219 -3.84 32.16 -8.69
C TYR A 219 -4.43 33.57 -8.42
N ASN A 220 -4.06 34.21 -7.31
CA ASN A 220 -4.49 35.57 -7.02
C ASN A 220 -3.57 36.60 -7.70
N LYS A 221 -3.95 37.02 -8.91
CA LYS A 221 -3.21 38.02 -9.69
C LYS A 221 -3.14 39.42 -9.06
N TYR A 222 -3.95 39.70 -8.03
CA TYR A 222 -4.01 41.02 -7.39
C TYR A 222 -3.04 41.15 -6.21
N ILE A 223 -2.56 40.02 -5.67
CA ILE A 223 -1.57 40.02 -4.60
C ILE A 223 -0.16 39.94 -5.20
N THR A 224 0.64 40.97 -4.96
CA THR A 224 2.02 41.10 -5.48
C THR A 224 3.05 41.34 -4.38
N ASP A 225 2.61 41.50 -3.12
CA ASP A 225 3.44 41.80 -1.95
C ASP A 225 2.97 40.97 -0.76
N LEU A 226 3.91 40.42 0.00
CA LEU A 226 3.67 39.55 1.15
C LEU A 226 3.83 40.26 2.51
N LYS A 227 4.09 41.58 2.57
CA LYS A 227 4.33 42.29 3.84
C LYS A 227 3.22 42.10 4.88
N PRO A 228 1.93 42.00 4.52
CA PRO A 228 0.86 41.71 5.48
C PRO A 228 1.07 40.42 6.30
N LEU A 229 1.87 39.47 5.81
CA LEU A 229 2.16 38.23 6.54
C LEU A 229 3.12 38.43 7.73
N ALA A 230 3.78 39.59 7.86
CA ALA A 230 4.80 39.86 8.87
C ALA A 230 4.42 39.52 10.32
N LYS A 231 3.12 39.58 10.64
CA LYS A 231 2.59 39.35 11.99
C LYS A 231 2.17 37.90 12.24
N LEU A 232 2.11 37.06 11.20
CA LEU A 232 1.61 35.68 11.29
C LEU A 232 2.72 34.70 11.68
N THR A 233 3.26 34.85 12.88
CA THR A 233 4.34 34.00 13.38
C THR A 233 3.93 32.53 13.55
N ALA A 234 2.62 32.23 13.61
CA ALA A 234 2.08 30.88 13.65
C ALA A 234 1.96 30.20 12.26
N LEU A 235 2.29 30.90 11.17
CA LEU A 235 2.12 30.38 9.81
C LEU A 235 3.08 29.23 9.53
N GLU A 236 2.53 28.09 9.13
CA GLU A 236 3.25 26.85 8.82
C GLU A 236 3.24 26.55 7.31
N ILE A 237 2.15 26.86 6.61
CA ILE A 237 1.98 26.56 5.19
C ILE A 237 1.58 27.82 4.43
N LEU A 238 2.35 28.17 3.41
CA LEU A 238 2.06 29.31 2.54
C LEU A 238 2.09 28.88 1.07
N ASN A 239 0.98 29.06 0.38
CA ASN A 239 0.89 28.89 -1.07
C ASN A 239 0.57 30.23 -1.74
N PHE A 240 1.49 30.73 -2.54
CA PHE A 240 1.33 31.93 -3.39
C PHE A 240 1.71 31.67 -4.84
N SER A 241 1.57 30.42 -5.28
CA SER A 241 1.84 30.02 -6.66
C SER A 241 0.92 30.78 -7.65
N SER A 242 1.42 31.10 -8.84
CA SER A 242 0.66 31.82 -9.88
C SER A 242 0.17 33.21 -9.42
N THR A 243 0.99 33.94 -8.66
CA THR A 243 0.77 35.33 -8.25
C THR A 243 1.84 36.24 -8.85
N GLY A 244 1.68 37.57 -8.71
CA GLY A 244 2.69 38.54 -9.15
C GLY A 244 3.78 38.83 -8.10
N VAL A 245 3.93 37.98 -7.09
CA VAL A 245 4.90 38.15 -6.01
C VAL A 245 6.31 37.85 -6.52
N ASN A 246 7.25 38.76 -6.25
CA ASN A 246 8.67 38.59 -6.60
C ASN A 246 9.58 38.71 -5.37
N ASP A 247 9.19 39.55 -4.40
CA ASP A 247 9.93 39.78 -3.16
C ASP A 247 9.39 38.88 -2.04
N ILE A 248 10.24 37.95 -1.61
CA ILE A 248 9.95 36.99 -0.52
C ILE A 248 10.74 37.31 0.76
N SER A 249 11.33 38.50 0.88
CA SER A 249 12.17 38.87 2.02
C SER A 249 11.47 38.70 3.37
N ILE A 250 10.14 38.90 3.40
CA ILE A 250 9.35 38.77 4.62
C ILE A 250 9.34 37.34 5.18
N LEU A 251 9.55 36.32 4.34
CA LEU A 251 9.51 34.92 4.78
C LEU A 251 10.60 34.62 5.81
N SER A 252 11.71 35.38 5.81
CA SER A 252 12.78 35.26 6.81
C SER A 252 12.31 35.51 8.27
N GLN A 253 11.18 36.19 8.46
CA GLN A 253 10.60 36.47 9.78
C GLN A 253 9.60 35.39 10.25
N LEU A 254 9.26 34.44 9.38
CA LEU A 254 8.22 33.43 9.61
C LEU A 254 8.87 32.07 9.93
N SER A 255 9.55 31.99 11.07
CA SER A 255 10.39 30.85 11.48
C SER A 255 9.65 29.50 11.63
N ASN A 256 8.31 29.52 11.71
CA ASN A 256 7.48 28.32 11.79
C ASN A 256 7.06 27.75 10.43
N LEU A 257 7.45 28.38 9.32
CA LEU A 257 7.15 27.87 7.98
C LEU A 257 7.75 26.47 7.78
N ARG A 258 6.89 25.55 7.34
CA ARG A 258 7.17 24.16 6.99
C ARG A 258 7.04 23.93 5.49
N GLU A 259 6.07 24.58 4.86
CA GLU A 259 5.81 24.39 3.42
C GLU A 259 5.61 25.74 2.72
N VAL A 260 6.35 25.94 1.63
CA VAL A 260 6.25 27.13 0.78
C VAL A 260 6.04 26.70 -0.67
N TYR A 261 4.94 27.18 -1.25
CA TYR A 261 4.61 26.96 -2.65
C TYR A 261 4.60 28.30 -3.38
N MET A 262 5.51 28.46 -4.34
CA MET A 262 5.77 29.70 -5.06
C MET A 262 6.01 29.47 -6.56
N SER A 263 5.49 28.37 -7.11
CA SER A 263 5.59 28.06 -8.53
C SER A 263 4.89 29.12 -9.38
N ASN A 264 5.39 29.39 -10.60
CA ASN A 264 4.86 30.39 -11.52
C ASN A 264 4.84 31.81 -10.94
N THR A 265 5.96 32.23 -10.34
CA THR A 265 6.16 33.58 -9.79
C THR A 265 7.44 34.18 -10.35
N GLY A 266 7.66 35.49 -10.18
CA GLY A 266 8.91 36.15 -10.61
C GLY A 266 10.00 36.15 -9.54
N VAL A 267 9.95 35.20 -8.59
CA VAL A 267 10.99 35.00 -7.57
C VAL A 267 12.30 34.58 -8.24
N GLN A 268 13.40 35.18 -7.81
CA GLN A 268 14.74 34.99 -8.40
C GLN A 268 15.76 34.40 -7.42
N SER A 269 15.49 34.41 -6.11
CA SER A 269 16.45 33.97 -5.10
C SER A 269 15.76 33.32 -3.91
N LEU A 270 16.42 32.32 -3.34
CA LEU A 270 15.99 31.62 -2.13
C LEU A 270 16.67 32.16 -0.85
N GLU A 271 17.48 33.22 -0.92
CA GLU A 271 18.22 33.76 0.24
C GLU A 271 17.34 34.00 1.48
N PRO A 272 16.10 34.54 1.36
CA PRO A 272 15.23 34.74 2.51
C PRO A 272 14.80 33.46 3.24
N LEU A 273 14.96 32.27 2.64
CA LEU A 273 14.58 30.98 3.23
C LEU A 273 15.71 30.34 4.06
N LYS A 274 16.95 30.85 3.97
CA LYS A 274 18.16 30.21 4.49
C LYS A 274 18.18 29.93 6.00
N ALA A 275 17.41 30.68 6.78
CA ALA A 275 17.33 30.55 8.24
C ALA A 275 16.05 29.83 8.72
N LEU A 276 15.22 29.31 7.81
CA LEU A 276 13.96 28.64 8.15
C LEU A 276 14.23 27.16 8.49
N GLU A 277 14.77 26.91 9.67
CA GLU A 277 15.19 25.58 10.12
C GLU A 277 14.04 24.54 10.19
N SER A 278 12.79 24.97 10.19
CA SER A 278 11.60 24.10 10.18
C SER A 278 11.08 23.76 8.77
N LEU A 279 11.70 24.29 7.72
CA LEU A 279 11.22 24.19 6.34
C LEU A 279 11.41 22.77 5.79
N GLU A 280 10.30 22.12 5.42
CA GLU A 280 10.29 20.74 4.96
C GLU A 280 10.08 20.64 3.44
N VAL A 281 9.29 21.55 2.86
CA VAL A 281 8.83 21.47 1.46
C VAL A 281 8.92 22.82 0.77
N VAL A 282 9.55 22.84 -0.42
CA VAL A 282 9.63 24.05 -1.26
C VAL A 282 9.30 23.72 -2.71
N TYR A 283 8.30 24.41 -3.27
CA TYR A 283 7.93 24.34 -4.69
C TYR A 283 8.17 25.70 -5.34
N PHE A 284 8.98 25.77 -6.39
CA PHE A 284 9.28 27.01 -7.10
C PHE A 284 9.49 26.77 -8.59
N GLU A 285 8.60 25.98 -9.17
CA GLU A 285 8.62 25.64 -10.58
C GLU A 285 8.36 26.88 -11.44
N ASN A 286 8.93 26.94 -12.65
CA ASN A 286 8.75 28.08 -13.56
C ASN A 286 9.11 29.43 -12.90
N THR A 287 10.20 29.46 -12.13
CA THR A 287 10.75 30.69 -11.53
C THR A 287 12.11 31.00 -12.11
N ALA A 288 12.62 32.20 -11.85
CA ALA A 288 13.95 32.63 -12.29
C ALA A 288 15.05 32.36 -11.24
N VAL A 289 14.79 31.42 -10.31
CA VAL A 289 15.75 31.00 -9.29
C VAL A 289 16.93 30.26 -9.93
N THR A 290 18.15 30.71 -9.65
CA THR A 290 19.38 30.16 -10.26
C THR A 290 20.21 29.27 -9.34
N SER A 291 19.91 29.20 -8.04
CA SER A 291 20.75 28.48 -7.08
C SER A 291 19.95 27.86 -5.92
N LEU A 292 20.35 26.65 -5.50
CA LEU A 292 19.87 25.93 -4.31
C LEU A 292 20.71 26.21 -3.06
N THR A 293 21.85 26.88 -3.21
CA THR A 293 22.80 27.15 -2.12
C THR A 293 22.14 27.71 -0.84
N PRO A 294 21.17 28.64 -0.90
CA PRO A 294 20.56 29.18 0.31
C PRO A 294 19.82 28.15 1.17
N ILE A 295 19.20 27.15 0.54
CA ILE A 295 18.42 26.13 1.26
C ILE A 295 19.20 24.85 1.54
N ALA A 296 20.41 24.70 0.97
CA ALA A 296 21.28 23.54 1.18
C ALA A 296 21.65 23.22 2.65
N PRO A 297 21.76 24.20 3.57
CA PRO A 297 22.03 23.91 4.98
C PRO A 297 20.83 23.35 5.76
N LEU A 298 19.60 23.47 5.24
CA LEU A 298 18.37 23.14 5.97
C LEU A 298 18.15 21.63 6.08
N LYS A 299 18.44 21.06 7.24
CA LYS A 299 18.39 19.60 7.49
C LYS A 299 16.97 19.02 7.60
N SER A 300 15.97 19.87 7.76
CA SER A 300 14.55 19.48 7.81
C SER A 300 13.92 19.26 6.44
N LEU A 301 14.60 19.66 5.35
CA LEU A 301 14.06 19.52 3.99
C LEU A 301 13.81 18.06 3.62
N LYS A 302 12.59 17.80 3.18
CA LYS A 302 12.11 16.51 2.69
C LYS A 302 11.87 16.54 1.19
N LYS A 303 11.46 17.68 0.63
CA LYS A 303 11.13 17.80 -0.79
C LYS A 303 11.43 19.18 -1.35
N VAL A 304 12.10 19.21 -2.51
CA VAL A 304 12.34 20.40 -3.32
C VAL A 304 11.84 20.15 -4.73
N VAL A 305 11.02 21.05 -5.28
CA VAL A 305 10.52 20.97 -6.66
C VAL A 305 10.93 22.24 -7.39
N CYS A 306 11.84 22.10 -8.36
CA CYS A 306 12.49 23.20 -9.08
C CYS A 306 12.43 23.02 -10.60
N ILE A 307 11.32 22.47 -11.09
CA ILE A 307 11.08 22.21 -12.50
C ILE A 307 11.10 23.52 -13.31
N ASN A 308 11.71 23.50 -14.50
CA ASN A 308 11.85 24.65 -15.39
C ASN A 308 12.44 25.89 -14.68
N THR A 309 13.59 25.69 -14.04
CA THR A 309 14.40 26.76 -13.43
C THR A 309 15.78 26.78 -14.07
N PRO A 310 16.47 27.94 -14.11
CA PRO A 310 17.82 28.07 -14.66
C PRO A 310 18.94 27.50 -13.75
N ILE A 311 18.64 26.55 -12.85
CA ILE A 311 19.63 25.93 -11.95
C ILE A 311 20.48 24.93 -12.73
N ASP A 312 21.80 25.00 -12.56
CA ASP A 312 22.74 24.08 -13.20
C ASP A 312 22.63 22.65 -12.61
N LEU A 313 22.65 21.63 -13.48
CA LEU A 313 22.55 20.22 -13.07
C LEU A 313 23.67 19.79 -12.11
N SER A 314 24.87 20.35 -12.23
CA SER A 314 25.98 20.07 -11.31
C SER A 314 25.68 20.57 -9.89
N GLU A 315 24.96 21.69 -9.78
CA GLU A 315 24.53 22.22 -8.47
C GLU A 315 23.44 21.34 -7.87
N ILE A 316 22.49 20.88 -8.68
CA ILE A 316 21.44 19.95 -8.22
C ILE A 316 22.07 18.65 -7.69
N ARG A 317 23.02 18.06 -8.42
CA ARG A 317 23.73 16.85 -7.97
C ARG A 317 24.48 17.07 -6.66
N LYS A 318 25.20 18.19 -6.54
CA LYS A 318 25.91 18.55 -5.30
C LYS A 318 24.94 18.73 -4.12
N PHE A 319 23.76 19.29 -4.38
CA PHE A 319 22.71 19.39 -3.38
C PHE A 319 22.20 18.01 -2.95
N GLU A 320 21.92 17.12 -3.90
CA GLU A 320 21.46 15.74 -3.61
C GLU A 320 22.50 14.93 -2.82
N GLU A 321 23.79 15.07 -3.13
CA GLU A 321 24.89 14.43 -2.39
C GLU A 321 24.95 14.87 -0.92
N THR A 322 24.68 16.15 -0.66
CA THR A 322 24.75 16.76 0.68
C THR A 322 23.45 16.64 1.47
N ASN A 323 22.32 16.38 0.81
CA ASN A 323 20.97 16.31 1.39
C ASN A 323 20.24 15.02 0.97
N GLN A 324 20.83 13.86 1.28
CA GLN A 324 20.33 12.54 0.87
C GLN A 324 18.90 12.20 1.33
N SER A 325 18.40 12.85 2.39
CA SER A 325 17.02 12.68 2.88
C SER A 325 15.99 13.53 2.14
N CYS A 326 16.43 14.49 1.31
CA CYS A 326 15.56 15.41 0.59
C CYS A 326 15.37 14.94 -0.85
N LYS A 327 14.11 14.72 -1.26
CA LYS A 327 13.77 14.39 -2.64
C LYS A 327 13.75 15.66 -3.49
N VAL A 328 14.61 15.74 -4.50
CA VAL A 328 14.63 16.85 -5.46
C VAL A 328 13.95 16.43 -6.76
N LEU A 329 13.05 17.27 -7.29
CA LEU A 329 12.38 17.09 -8.57
C LEU A 329 12.76 18.23 -9.52
N TYR A 330 13.33 17.88 -10.67
CA TYR A 330 13.78 18.80 -11.70
C TYR A 330 13.55 18.21 -13.10
N GLU A 331 13.34 19.07 -14.10
CA GLU A 331 13.34 18.69 -15.51
C GLU A 331 14.76 18.77 -16.08
N THR A 332 15.15 17.78 -16.88
CA THR A 332 16.33 17.88 -17.75
C THR A 332 15.88 18.17 -19.18
N ALA A 333 16.62 19.00 -19.91
CA ALA A 333 16.44 19.17 -21.36
C ALA A 333 16.43 17.82 -22.10
N ASP A 334 17.08 16.80 -21.53
CA ASP A 334 17.11 15.43 -22.02
C ASP A 334 15.73 14.75 -22.04
N LEU A 335 14.87 14.98 -21.04
CA LEU A 335 13.51 14.41 -21.02
C LEU A 335 12.65 14.97 -22.15
N MET A 336 12.70 16.28 -22.36
CA MET A 336 11.99 16.93 -23.44
C MET A 336 12.57 16.56 -24.82
N ASN A 337 13.89 16.42 -24.93
CA ASN A 337 14.52 15.91 -26.14
C ASN A 337 14.11 14.47 -26.44
N TRP A 338 14.09 13.59 -25.43
CA TRP A 338 13.58 12.23 -25.56
C TRP A 338 12.11 12.24 -26.03
N TRP A 339 11.25 13.02 -25.37
CA TRP A 339 9.84 13.12 -25.76
C TRP A 339 9.67 13.60 -27.19
N ASN A 340 10.39 14.66 -27.59
CA ASN A 340 10.30 15.21 -28.94
C ASN A 340 10.70 14.20 -30.01
N ASN A 341 11.69 13.36 -29.72
CA ASN A 341 12.17 12.31 -30.62
C ASN A 341 11.31 11.02 -30.61
N LEU A 342 10.31 10.89 -29.73
CA LEU A 342 9.42 9.73 -29.75
C LEU A 342 8.56 9.68 -31.02
N PRO A 343 8.40 8.50 -31.65
CA PRO A 343 7.40 8.28 -32.69
C PRO A 343 5.99 8.63 -32.24
N LEU A 344 5.13 9.04 -33.17
CA LEU A 344 3.76 9.50 -32.86
C LEU A 344 2.95 8.43 -32.10
N ALA A 345 3.01 7.17 -32.52
CA ALA A 345 2.31 6.06 -31.87
C ALA A 345 2.71 5.90 -30.39
N TRP A 346 3.99 6.10 -30.05
CA TRP A 346 4.48 6.08 -28.67
C TRP A 346 3.96 7.28 -27.87
N LYS A 347 3.97 8.49 -28.46
CA LYS A 347 3.42 9.68 -27.80
C LYS A 347 1.94 9.51 -27.47
N GLU A 348 1.15 8.99 -28.40
CA GLU A 348 -0.28 8.73 -28.20
C GLU A 348 -0.51 7.66 -27.13
N SER A 349 0.25 6.55 -27.19
CA SER A 349 0.16 5.49 -26.19
C SER A 349 0.48 6.00 -24.79
N PHE A 350 1.54 6.80 -24.61
CA PHE A 350 1.87 7.36 -23.30
C PHE A 350 0.87 8.42 -22.84
N LYS A 351 0.34 9.25 -23.74
CA LYS A 351 -0.71 10.21 -23.37
C LYS A 351 -1.94 9.51 -22.81
N GLU A 352 -2.37 8.43 -23.44
CA GLU A 352 -3.50 7.62 -22.96
C GLU A 352 -3.15 6.91 -21.64
N GLN A 353 -2.06 6.15 -21.63
CA GLN A 353 -1.67 5.30 -20.48
C GLN A 353 -1.41 6.12 -19.21
N PHE A 354 -0.85 7.31 -19.34
CA PHE A 354 -0.50 8.19 -18.21
C PHE A 354 -1.46 9.37 -18.04
N SER A 355 -2.57 9.41 -18.78
CA SER A 355 -3.59 10.47 -18.69
C SER A 355 -3.00 11.89 -18.82
N ILE A 356 -2.12 12.09 -19.79
CA ILE A 356 -1.42 13.36 -20.00
C ILE A 356 -2.33 14.31 -20.78
N ALA A 357 -2.80 15.37 -20.12
CA ALA A 357 -3.70 16.37 -20.71
C ALA A 357 -2.96 17.52 -21.42
N THR A 358 -1.70 17.77 -21.07
CA THR A 358 -0.91 18.91 -21.55
C THR A 358 -0.15 18.57 -22.84
N THR A 359 0.01 19.58 -23.71
CA THR A 359 0.84 19.43 -24.93
C THR A 359 1.69 20.69 -25.14
N PRO A 360 3.04 20.60 -25.02
CA PRO A 360 3.81 19.40 -24.66
C PRO A 360 3.53 18.93 -23.22
N PRO A 361 3.82 17.67 -22.88
CA PRO A 361 3.72 17.18 -21.51
C PRO A 361 4.59 17.99 -20.54
N THR A 362 4.21 17.98 -19.27
CA THR A 362 5.07 18.53 -18.21
C THR A 362 6.20 17.57 -17.89
N GLY A 363 7.25 18.06 -17.23
CA GLY A 363 8.33 17.22 -16.72
C GLY A 363 7.91 16.20 -15.69
N GLU A 364 6.88 16.49 -14.90
CA GLU A 364 6.30 15.50 -14.00
C GLU A 364 5.70 14.34 -14.81
N ASP A 365 5.00 14.64 -15.92
CA ASP A 365 4.49 13.62 -16.83
C ASP A 365 5.64 12.79 -17.42
N LEU A 366 6.72 13.44 -17.89
CA LEU A 366 7.87 12.76 -18.47
C LEU A 366 8.63 11.91 -17.44
N ALA A 367 8.83 12.44 -16.24
CA ALA A 367 9.45 11.71 -15.13
C ALA A 367 8.62 10.50 -14.72
N ARG A 368 7.28 10.64 -14.65
CA ARG A 368 6.35 9.53 -14.38
C ARG A 368 6.48 8.41 -15.41
N ILE A 369 6.61 8.74 -16.70
CA ILE A 369 6.84 7.73 -17.74
C ILE A 369 8.21 7.07 -17.55
N LYS A 370 9.28 7.85 -17.33
CA LYS A 370 10.64 7.30 -17.13
C LYS A 370 10.79 6.42 -15.90
N SER A 371 10.01 6.67 -14.86
CA SER A 371 9.99 5.87 -13.63
C SER A 371 8.95 4.74 -13.63
N ALA A 372 8.24 4.52 -14.73
CA ALA A 372 7.14 3.57 -14.75
C ALA A 372 7.60 2.12 -14.53
N GLU A 373 6.91 1.40 -13.63
CA GLU A 373 7.14 -0.04 -13.44
C GLU A 373 6.31 -0.90 -14.42
N LYS A 374 5.30 -0.30 -15.07
CA LYS A 374 4.42 -0.98 -16.03
C LYS A 374 4.29 -0.17 -17.31
N ILE A 375 4.56 -0.82 -18.44
CA ILE A 375 4.28 -0.31 -19.79
C ILE A 375 3.29 -1.24 -20.47
N ASP A 376 2.21 -0.67 -21.01
CA ASP A 376 1.10 -1.40 -21.61
C ASP A 376 0.76 -0.79 -22.97
N ILE A 377 1.07 -1.52 -24.03
CA ILE A 377 0.81 -1.12 -25.42
C ILE A 377 -0.17 -2.08 -26.10
N GLU A 378 -1.06 -2.70 -25.32
CA GLU A 378 -2.04 -3.64 -25.88
C GLU A 378 -2.87 -3.01 -27.00
N GLY A 379 -2.92 -3.69 -28.15
CA GLY A 379 -3.69 -3.24 -29.31
C GLY A 379 -3.08 -2.05 -30.06
N LYS A 380 -1.85 -1.62 -29.73
CA LYS A 380 -1.13 -0.58 -30.47
C LYS A 380 -0.38 -1.19 -31.65
N TYR A 381 -1.11 -1.54 -32.70
CA TYR A 381 -0.57 -2.21 -33.90
C TYR A 381 0.52 -1.39 -34.62
N ASP A 382 0.50 -0.06 -34.51
CA ASP A 382 1.46 0.83 -35.18
C ASP A 382 2.81 0.97 -34.44
N ILE A 383 2.99 0.29 -33.31
CA ILE A 383 4.26 0.23 -32.58
C ILE A 383 5.03 -1.02 -33.01
N TYR A 384 6.11 -0.82 -33.79
CA TYR A 384 6.93 -1.90 -34.35
C TYR A 384 8.28 -2.12 -33.67
N SER A 385 8.80 -1.11 -32.96
CA SER A 385 10.10 -1.16 -32.28
C SER A 385 10.00 -0.70 -30.82
N LEU A 386 10.79 -1.36 -29.97
CA LEU A 386 10.99 -1.04 -28.56
C LEU A 386 12.20 -0.11 -28.32
N ASP A 387 12.93 0.30 -29.35
CA ASP A 387 14.07 1.23 -29.22
C ASP A 387 13.73 2.51 -28.43
N PRO A 388 12.54 3.14 -28.63
CA PRO A 388 12.23 4.39 -27.94
C PRO A 388 12.07 4.26 -26.42
N ILE A 389 11.93 3.03 -25.93
CA ILE A 389 11.84 2.71 -24.50
C ILE A 389 13.07 1.98 -23.98
N ALA A 390 14.13 1.78 -24.77
CA ALA A 390 15.26 0.94 -24.41
C ALA A 390 15.91 1.30 -23.04
N ASP A 391 15.84 2.56 -22.63
CA ASP A 391 16.38 3.09 -21.38
C ASP A 391 15.42 2.99 -20.17
N LEU A 392 14.20 2.48 -20.34
CA LEU A 392 13.22 2.27 -19.27
C LEU A 392 13.49 0.99 -18.46
N SER A 393 14.70 0.81 -17.94
CA SER A 393 15.12 -0.43 -17.25
C SER A 393 14.43 -0.70 -15.90
N ASN A 394 13.61 0.23 -15.41
CA ASN A 394 12.81 0.08 -14.18
C ASN A 394 11.51 -0.71 -14.39
N VAL A 395 11.14 -0.98 -15.66
CA VAL A 395 9.90 -1.67 -15.98
C VAL A 395 9.95 -3.12 -15.52
N LYS A 396 8.96 -3.51 -14.70
CA LYS A 396 8.72 -4.87 -14.22
C LYS A 396 7.67 -5.59 -15.04
N PHE A 397 6.74 -4.86 -15.65
CA PHE A 397 5.61 -5.41 -16.40
C PHE A 397 5.54 -4.79 -17.80
N LEU A 398 5.72 -5.60 -18.84
CA LEU A 398 5.62 -5.16 -20.22
C LEU A 398 4.55 -5.96 -20.96
N ASN A 399 3.50 -5.29 -21.40
CA ASN A 399 2.42 -5.87 -22.21
C ASN A 399 2.53 -5.37 -23.65
N LEU A 400 2.94 -6.26 -24.55
CA LEU A 400 3.10 -6.05 -25.99
C LEU A 400 1.94 -6.65 -26.80
N LYS A 401 0.92 -7.19 -26.14
CA LYS A 401 -0.13 -7.97 -26.78
C LYS A 401 -0.77 -7.23 -27.94
N LYS A 402 -0.94 -7.87 -29.10
CA LYS A 402 -1.54 -7.22 -30.29
C LYS A 402 -0.83 -5.94 -30.73
N SER A 403 0.49 -5.89 -30.59
CA SER A 403 1.32 -4.81 -31.15
C SER A 403 2.05 -5.27 -32.41
N GLY A 404 2.58 -4.31 -33.18
CA GLY A 404 3.40 -4.58 -34.36
C GLY A 404 4.84 -5.02 -34.05
N VAL A 405 5.19 -5.20 -32.77
CA VAL A 405 6.58 -5.49 -32.35
C VAL A 405 7.08 -6.80 -32.95
N THR A 406 8.30 -6.75 -33.48
CA THR A 406 8.98 -7.88 -34.14
C THR A 406 10.23 -8.35 -33.41
N SER A 407 10.87 -7.49 -32.61
CA SER A 407 12.15 -7.79 -31.96
C SER A 407 12.15 -7.37 -30.49
N LEU A 408 12.79 -8.19 -29.66
CA LEU A 408 12.99 -7.96 -28.23
C LEU A 408 14.40 -7.45 -27.89
N GLU A 409 15.26 -7.15 -28.87
CA GLU A 409 16.65 -6.72 -28.64
C GLU A 409 16.80 -5.60 -27.59
N PRO A 410 15.96 -4.55 -27.57
CA PRO A 410 16.04 -3.49 -26.56
C PRO A 410 15.87 -3.95 -25.11
N LEU A 411 15.22 -5.11 -24.89
CA LEU A 411 14.94 -5.65 -23.56
C LEU A 411 16.13 -6.41 -22.95
N LYS A 412 17.21 -6.65 -23.72
CA LYS A 412 18.34 -7.50 -23.30
C LYS A 412 18.98 -7.10 -21.98
N LYS A 413 18.93 -5.82 -21.61
CA LYS A 413 19.51 -5.26 -20.38
C LYS A 413 18.48 -5.01 -19.26
N TRP A 414 17.21 -5.35 -19.47
CA TRP A 414 16.15 -5.07 -18.50
C TRP A 414 16.12 -6.12 -17.38
N SER A 415 17.07 -6.04 -16.45
CA SER A 415 17.18 -6.97 -15.32
C SER A 415 15.99 -6.95 -14.36
N SER A 416 15.22 -5.86 -14.34
CA SER A 416 14.04 -5.69 -13.47
C SER A 416 12.77 -6.32 -14.03
N LEU A 417 12.78 -6.76 -15.30
CA LEU A 417 11.57 -7.25 -15.97
C LEU A 417 11.11 -8.57 -15.34
N GLU A 418 9.86 -8.59 -14.88
CA GLU A 418 9.27 -9.75 -14.22
C GLU A 418 8.16 -10.40 -15.07
N ARG A 419 7.42 -9.62 -15.85
CA ARG A 419 6.35 -10.14 -16.71
C ARG A 419 6.43 -9.56 -18.10
N LEU A 420 6.35 -10.45 -19.09
CA LEU A 420 6.32 -10.11 -20.50
C LEU A 420 5.15 -10.81 -21.17
N ASP A 421 4.24 -10.04 -21.75
CA ASP A 421 3.20 -10.54 -22.64
C ASP A 421 3.53 -10.12 -24.07
N LEU A 422 3.82 -11.09 -24.92
CA LEU A 422 4.09 -10.93 -26.36
C LEU A 422 3.06 -11.67 -27.21
N SER A 423 1.86 -11.94 -26.65
CA SER A 423 0.81 -12.64 -27.37
C SER A 423 0.30 -11.85 -28.58
N ASP A 424 -0.01 -12.54 -29.68
CA ASP A 424 -0.52 -11.92 -30.91
C ASP A 424 0.44 -10.82 -31.44
N THR A 425 1.75 -11.06 -31.35
CA THR A 425 2.81 -10.20 -31.90
C THR A 425 3.55 -10.93 -33.02
N HIS A 426 4.44 -10.20 -33.71
CA HIS A 426 5.28 -10.74 -34.77
C HIS A 426 6.66 -11.20 -34.28
N VAL A 427 6.87 -11.22 -32.95
CA VAL A 427 8.12 -11.68 -32.33
C VAL A 427 8.35 -13.16 -32.62
N ASP A 428 9.52 -13.49 -33.15
CA ASP A 428 9.90 -14.85 -33.56
C ASP A 428 11.02 -15.48 -32.71
N SER A 429 11.70 -14.70 -31.85
CA SER A 429 12.75 -15.19 -30.97
C SER A 429 12.72 -14.59 -29.57
N LEU A 430 13.02 -15.42 -28.57
CA LEU A 430 13.25 -15.07 -27.16
C LEU A 430 14.72 -14.83 -26.84
N GLY A 431 15.63 -14.97 -27.81
CA GLY A 431 17.07 -14.79 -27.63
C GLY A 431 17.46 -13.60 -26.75
N PRO A 432 16.94 -12.38 -26.99
CA PRO A 432 17.26 -11.20 -26.20
C PRO A 432 16.86 -11.28 -24.73
N VAL A 433 15.76 -11.99 -24.41
CA VAL A 433 15.23 -12.13 -23.05
C VAL A 433 15.58 -13.48 -22.41
N ASN A 434 16.35 -14.32 -23.10
CA ASN A 434 16.68 -15.68 -22.66
C ASN A 434 17.54 -15.73 -21.39
N SER A 435 18.19 -14.63 -21.00
CA SER A 435 18.90 -14.51 -19.72
C SER A 435 18.05 -13.95 -18.58
N LEU A 436 16.86 -13.41 -18.89
CA LEU A 436 15.99 -12.81 -17.89
C LEU A 436 15.18 -13.88 -17.17
N SER A 437 15.17 -13.84 -15.84
CA SER A 437 14.37 -14.73 -14.99
C SER A 437 12.97 -14.15 -14.77
N LEU A 438 12.14 -14.21 -15.81
CA LEU A 438 10.76 -13.73 -15.76
C LEU A 438 9.94 -14.56 -14.76
N LYS A 439 8.96 -13.94 -14.09
CA LYS A 439 7.92 -14.66 -13.34
C LYS A 439 6.83 -15.18 -14.28
N LEU A 440 6.52 -14.44 -15.35
CA LEU A 440 5.51 -14.78 -16.35
C LEU A 440 5.96 -14.38 -17.76
N LEU A 441 5.84 -15.31 -18.70
CA LEU A 441 5.99 -15.09 -20.13
C LEU A 441 4.73 -15.59 -20.85
N VAL A 442 4.02 -14.70 -21.54
CA VAL A 442 2.86 -15.06 -22.37
C VAL A 442 3.24 -14.87 -23.82
N ALA A 443 3.19 -15.92 -24.62
CA ALA A 443 3.66 -15.98 -26.01
C ALA A 443 2.63 -16.61 -26.97
N ASP A 444 1.37 -16.73 -26.55
CA ASP A 444 0.30 -17.25 -27.41
C ASP A 444 0.17 -16.47 -28.72
N TYR A 445 0.05 -17.18 -29.84
CA TYR A 445 -0.09 -16.58 -31.18
C TYR A 445 1.08 -15.66 -31.60
N SER A 446 2.22 -15.72 -30.91
CA SER A 446 3.47 -15.15 -31.42
C SER A 446 4.10 -16.05 -32.48
N LYS A 447 5.18 -15.61 -33.12
CA LYS A 447 5.96 -16.41 -34.08
C LYS A 447 7.08 -17.22 -33.43
N VAL A 448 7.23 -17.14 -32.10
CA VAL A 448 8.25 -17.92 -31.36
C VAL A 448 7.94 -19.41 -31.49
N SER A 449 8.96 -20.20 -31.86
CA SER A 449 8.80 -21.63 -32.06
C SER A 449 8.49 -22.37 -30.75
N LYS A 450 7.73 -23.48 -30.83
CA LYS A 450 7.41 -24.32 -29.66
C LYS A 450 8.67 -24.89 -29.01
N GLU A 451 9.70 -25.18 -29.81
CA GLU A 451 10.99 -25.70 -29.35
C GLU A 451 11.76 -24.64 -28.56
N GLU A 452 11.73 -23.38 -29.00
CA GLU A 452 12.39 -22.27 -28.29
C GLU A 452 11.70 -21.98 -26.96
N LEU A 453 10.36 -21.97 -26.93
CA LEU A 453 9.57 -21.81 -25.70
C LEU A 453 9.84 -22.96 -24.70
N ALA A 454 9.92 -24.20 -25.18
CA ALA A 454 10.26 -25.35 -24.33
C ALA A 454 11.71 -25.27 -23.79
N ARG A 455 12.67 -24.79 -24.59
CA ARG A 455 14.05 -24.56 -24.14
C ARG A 455 14.12 -23.45 -23.08
N TYR A 456 13.36 -22.38 -23.27
CA TYR A 456 13.27 -21.29 -22.29
C TYR A 456 12.68 -21.80 -20.97
N GLU A 457 11.57 -22.54 -21.02
CA GLU A 457 10.92 -23.16 -19.86
C GLU A 457 11.85 -24.13 -19.11
N ALA A 458 12.60 -24.96 -19.84
CA ALA A 458 13.58 -25.88 -19.25
C ALA A 458 14.74 -25.14 -18.56
N LYS A 459 15.14 -23.97 -19.07
CA LYS A 459 16.21 -23.14 -18.51
C LYS A 459 15.73 -22.32 -17.30
N HIS A 460 14.45 -21.95 -17.27
CA HIS A 460 13.84 -21.09 -16.24
C HIS A 460 12.66 -21.80 -15.56
N PRO A 461 12.91 -22.81 -14.71
CA PRO A 461 11.86 -23.66 -14.13
C PRO A 461 10.90 -22.92 -13.19
N SER A 462 11.24 -21.70 -12.75
CA SER A 462 10.38 -20.84 -11.94
C SER A 462 9.50 -19.89 -12.76
N THR A 463 9.68 -19.81 -14.08
CA THR A 463 8.89 -18.96 -14.96
C THR A 463 7.63 -19.68 -15.41
N THR A 464 6.47 -19.02 -15.28
CA THR A 464 5.25 -19.49 -15.94
C THR A 464 5.31 -19.11 -17.42
N VAL A 465 5.29 -20.07 -18.36
CA VAL A 465 5.27 -19.80 -19.80
C VAL A 465 3.93 -20.24 -20.42
N ILE A 466 3.24 -19.34 -21.13
CA ILE A 466 1.91 -19.58 -21.72
C ILE A 466 1.98 -19.42 -23.26
N TYR A 467 1.73 -20.47 -24.04
CA TYR A 467 1.90 -20.44 -25.52
C TYR A 467 1.11 -21.49 -26.31
N LYS A 468 0.13 -22.16 -25.69
CA LYS A 468 -0.63 -23.27 -26.28
C LYS A 468 -2.14 -23.15 -25.98
N THR A 469 -2.63 -21.95 -25.69
CA THR A 469 -4.02 -21.72 -25.28
C THR A 469 -5.01 -22.30 -26.28
N MET A 470 -4.82 -22.07 -27.58
CA MET A 470 -5.75 -22.54 -28.62
C MET A 470 -5.71 -24.06 -28.79
N ASP A 471 -4.53 -24.67 -28.83
CA ASP A 471 -4.35 -26.11 -29.00
C ASP A 471 -5.08 -26.88 -27.89
N PHE A 472 -4.94 -26.42 -26.65
CA PHE A 472 -5.60 -27.05 -25.50
C PHE A 472 -7.10 -26.77 -25.45
N THR A 473 -7.54 -25.59 -25.88
CA THR A 473 -8.97 -25.27 -25.97
C THR A 473 -9.65 -26.16 -27.01
N ILE A 474 -9.02 -26.36 -28.18
CA ILE A 474 -9.50 -27.28 -29.22
C ILE A 474 -9.51 -28.72 -28.70
N TRP A 475 -8.44 -29.15 -28.02
CA TRP A 475 -8.39 -30.47 -27.38
C TRP A 475 -9.57 -30.67 -26.42
N TRP A 476 -9.84 -29.72 -25.53
CA TRP A 476 -10.93 -29.77 -24.56
C TRP A 476 -12.32 -29.87 -25.22
N ILE A 477 -12.55 -29.06 -26.25
CA ILE A 477 -13.83 -29.03 -26.98
C ILE A 477 -14.10 -30.38 -27.68
N LYS A 478 -13.04 -31.04 -28.18
CA LYS A 478 -13.14 -32.36 -28.84
C LYS A 478 -13.41 -33.52 -27.89
N LEU A 479 -13.25 -33.34 -26.58
CA LEU A 479 -13.52 -34.39 -25.60
C LEU A 479 -15.02 -34.73 -25.56
N SER A 480 -15.35 -35.98 -25.23
CA SER A 480 -16.71 -36.33 -24.84
C SER A 480 -17.08 -35.62 -23.54
N GLU A 481 -18.38 -35.50 -23.28
CA GLU A 481 -18.89 -34.92 -22.04
C GLU A 481 -18.35 -35.66 -20.81
N GLU A 482 -18.32 -37.00 -20.86
CA GLU A 482 -17.76 -37.82 -19.78
C GLU A 482 -16.27 -37.52 -19.52
N TRP A 483 -15.46 -37.37 -20.57
CA TRP A 483 -14.05 -37.01 -20.41
C TRP A 483 -13.87 -35.62 -19.80
N ARG A 484 -14.68 -34.64 -20.23
CA ARG A 484 -14.67 -33.31 -19.62
C ARG A 484 -15.04 -33.36 -18.15
N ASP A 485 -16.05 -34.14 -17.79
CA ASP A 485 -16.50 -34.31 -16.41
C ASP A 485 -15.44 -34.96 -15.52
N ILE A 486 -14.79 -36.02 -16.02
CA ILE A 486 -13.69 -36.71 -15.31
C ILE A 486 -12.57 -35.71 -15.02
N PHE A 487 -12.11 -34.97 -16.02
CA PHE A 487 -11.04 -34.00 -15.83
C PHE A 487 -11.44 -32.83 -14.93
N ALA A 488 -12.63 -32.27 -15.10
CA ALA A 488 -13.16 -31.20 -14.26
C ALA A 488 -13.21 -31.64 -12.78
N LYS A 489 -13.75 -32.82 -12.50
CA LYS A 489 -13.81 -33.38 -11.14
C LYS A 489 -12.41 -33.62 -10.57
N SER A 490 -11.47 -34.08 -11.38
CA SER A 490 -10.09 -34.35 -10.93
C SER A 490 -9.35 -33.10 -10.42
N ILE A 491 -9.73 -31.91 -10.88
CA ILE A 491 -9.20 -30.62 -10.42
C ILE A 491 -10.16 -29.88 -9.47
N GLY A 492 -11.25 -30.52 -9.03
CA GLY A 492 -12.25 -29.92 -8.14
C GLY A 492 -13.11 -28.82 -8.77
N TYR A 493 -13.24 -28.79 -10.10
CA TYR A 493 -14.09 -27.83 -10.80
C TYR A 493 -15.54 -28.28 -10.79
N ILE A 494 -16.44 -27.41 -10.29
CA ILE A 494 -17.89 -27.66 -10.14
C ILE A 494 -18.76 -26.83 -11.09
N GLY A 495 -18.13 -26.13 -12.04
CA GLY A 495 -18.82 -25.27 -13.00
C GLY A 495 -19.16 -25.96 -14.32
N PRO A 496 -19.72 -25.21 -15.28
CA PRO A 496 -20.08 -25.71 -16.60
C PRO A 496 -18.85 -26.17 -17.40
N THR A 497 -18.83 -27.44 -17.82
CA THR A 497 -17.66 -28.05 -18.49
C THR A 497 -17.53 -27.65 -19.96
N ASP A 498 -18.60 -27.15 -20.60
CA ASP A 498 -18.58 -26.56 -21.94
C ASP A 498 -17.84 -25.21 -22.01
N LYS A 499 -17.63 -24.55 -20.85
CA LYS A 499 -16.94 -23.25 -20.74
C LYS A 499 -15.85 -23.28 -19.66
N LEU A 500 -14.96 -24.26 -19.73
CA LEU A 500 -13.87 -24.40 -18.76
C LEU A 500 -12.92 -23.18 -18.82
N PRO A 501 -12.66 -22.50 -17.68
CA PRO A 501 -11.69 -21.41 -17.65
C PRO A 501 -10.27 -21.90 -17.99
N LEU A 502 -9.48 -21.08 -18.68
CA LEU A 502 -8.11 -21.44 -19.12
C LEU A 502 -7.19 -21.86 -17.96
N LYS A 503 -7.31 -21.20 -16.79
CA LYS A 503 -6.56 -21.60 -15.59
C LYS A 503 -6.81 -23.06 -15.21
N ASN A 504 -8.06 -23.50 -15.29
CA ASN A 504 -8.46 -24.86 -14.97
C ASN A 504 -7.99 -25.84 -16.05
N LEU A 505 -7.99 -25.44 -17.32
CA LEU A 505 -7.41 -26.22 -18.40
C LEU A 505 -5.92 -26.50 -18.17
N TYR A 506 -5.15 -25.50 -17.72
CA TYR A 506 -3.75 -25.69 -17.35
C TYR A 506 -3.58 -26.64 -16.15
N GLN A 507 -4.44 -26.54 -15.14
CA GLN A 507 -4.41 -27.46 -14.00
C GLN A 507 -4.62 -28.92 -14.44
N ILE A 508 -5.46 -29.17 -15.45
CA ILE A 508 -5.69 -30.51 -16.00
C ILE A 508 -4.42 -31.05 -16.68
N LEU A 509 -3.75 -30.24 -17.49
CA LEU A 509 -2.55 -30.66 -18.21
C LEU A 509 -1.35 -30.91 -17.29
N GLU A 510 -1.34 -30.27 -16.12
CA GLU A 510 -0.36 -30.43 -15.06
C GLU A 510 -0.73 -31.52 -14.03
N LEU A 511 -1.79 -32.29 -14.26
CA LEU A 511 -2.18 -33.38 -13.37
C LEU A 511 -1.04 -34.39 -13.21
N LYS A 512 -0.67 -34.64 -11.95
CA LYS A 512 0.28 -35.69 -11.57
C LYS A 512 -0.43 -37.02 -11.29
N LYS A 513 -1.72 -36.96 -10.96
CA LYS A 513 -2.53 -38.12 -10.62
C LYS A 513 -3.89 -38.00 -11.26
N LEU A 514 -4.37 -39.10 -11.85
CA LEU A 514 -5.72 -39.19 -12.38
C LEU A 514 -6.32 -40.54 -12.01
N VAL A 515 -7.55 -40.49 -11.50
CA VAL A 515 -8.36 -41.67 -11.20
C VAL A 515 -9.62 -41.58 -12.05
N ILE A 516 -9.78 -42.53 -12.96
CA ILE A 516 -11.01 -42.73 -13.71
C ILE A 516 -11.97 -43.51 -12.81
N PRO A 517 -13.23 -43.05 -12.63
CA PRO A 517 -14.22 -43.78 -11.86
C PRO A 517 -14.45 -45.21 -12.39
N GLU A 518 -14.64 -46.17 -11.48
CA GLU A 518 -15.04 -47.53 -11.85
C GLU A 518 -16.41 -47.49 -12.56
N GLY A 519 -16.58 -48.28 -13.62
CA GLY A 519 -17.82 -48.30 -14.40
C GLY A 519 -18.04 -47.11 -15.32
N SER A 520 -17.03 -46.25 -15.54
CA SER A 520 -17.06 -45.23 -16.60
C SER A 520 -17.33 -45.86 -17.97
N GLU A 521 -18.07 -45.15 -18.82
CA GLU A 521 -18.49 -45.61 -20.15
C GLU A 521 -17.49 -45.22 -21.26
N ILE A 522 -16.34 -44.63 -20.88
CA ILE A 522 -15.28 -44.26 -21.81
C ILE A 522 -14.80 -45.46 -22.64
N GLU A 523 -14.68 -45.27 -23.94
CA GLU A 523 -14.30 -46.36 -24.87
C GLU A 523 -12.79 -46.43 -25.10
N ASN A 524 -12.08 -45.31 -24.95
CA ASN A 524 -10.64 -45.22 -25.16
C ASN A 524 -10.01 -44.14 -24.29
N ILE A 525 -8.70 -44.24 -24.12
CA ILE A 525 -7.87 -43.34 -23.30
C ILE A 525 -7.04 -42.34 -24.13
N THR A 526 -7.42 -42.08 -25.39
CA THR A 526 -6.72 -41.13 -26.28
C THR A 526 -6.53 -39.75 -25.63
N PRO A 527 -7.49 -39.19 -24.88
CA PRO A 527 -7.32 -37.90 -24.21
C PRO A 527 -6.12 -37.82 -23.25
N LEU A 528 -5.68 -38.95 -22.70
CA LEU A 528 -4.56 -39.00 -21.75
C LEU A 528 -3.21 -38.69 -22.39
N ALA A 529 -3.08 -38.82 -23.71
CA ALA A 529 -1.82 -38.55 -24.43
C ALA A 529 -1.30 -37.12 -24.25
N SER A 530 -2.18 -36.17 -23.90
CA SER A 530 -1.83 -34.78 -23.61
C SER A 530 -1.24 -34.57 -22.21
N LEU A 531 -1.43 -35.50 -21.27
CA LEU A 531 -1.08 -35.35 -19.85
C LEU A 531 0.36 -35.77 -19.54
N LYS A 532 1.33 -35.11 -20.17
CA LYS A 532 2.75 -35.48 -20.12
C LYS A 532 3.38 -35.44 -18.71
N ASN A 533 2.73 -34.79 -17.76
CA ASN A 533 3.16 -34.67 -16.36
C ASN A 533 2.56 -35.73 -15.42
N LEU A 534 1.72 -36.64 -15.96
CA LEU A 534 1.06 -37.68 -15.18
C LEU A 534 2.08 -38.68 -14.61
N ARG A 535 1.94 -38.98 -13.32
CA ARG A 535 2.78 -39.92 -12.56
C ARG A 535 1.98 -41.11 -12.06
N GLU A 536 0.71 -40.93 -11.72
CA GLU A 536 -0.18 -42.01 -11.29
C GLU A 536 -1.46 -42.01 -12.14
N LEU A 537 -1.77 -43.14 -12.76
CA LEU A 537 -3.00 -43.34 -13.52
C LEU A 537 -3.73 -44.57 -12.99
N LYS A 538 -4.98 -44.40 -12.60
CA LYS A 538 -5.90 -45.50 -12.31
C LYS A 538 -7.06 -45.48 -13.28
N VAL A 539 -7.20 -46.54 -14.06
CA VAL A 539 -8.26 -46.77 -15.04
C VAL A 539 -8.84 -48.19 -14.89
N SER A 540 -8.91 -48.69 -13.65
CA SER A 540 -9.41 -50.03 -13.35
C SER A 540 -10.91 -50.16 -13.54
N LYS A 541 -11.39 -51.34 -13.99
CA LYS A 541 -12.83 -51.69 -14.11
C LYS A 541 -13.66 -50.73 -14.98
N VAL A 542 -13.05 -50.19 -16.04
CA VAL A 542 -13.77 -49.50 -17.12
C VAL A 542 -14.35 -50.50 -18.14
N MET A 543 -13.86 -51.75 -18.13
CA MET A 543 -14.36 -52.90 -18.88
C MET A 543 -14.21 -52.83 -20.41
N LYS A 544 -13.89 -51.67 -20.99
CA LYS A 544 -13.76 -51.47 -22.45
C LYS A 544 -12.34 -51.18 -22.94
N ILE A 545 -11.41 -50.83 -22.03
CA ILE A 545 -10.06 -50.40 -22.42
C ILE A 545 -9.21 -51.59 -22.87
N SER A 546 -8.82 -51.62 -24.14
CA SER A 546 -7.91 -52.66 -24.69
C SER A 546 -6.61 -52.11 -25.24
N ASP A 547 -6.63 -50.86 -25.73
CA ASP A 547 -5.49 -50.17 -26.31
C ASP A 547 -4.80 -49.23 -25.30
N LEU A 548 -3.50 -49.46 -25.08
CA LEU A 548 -2.64 -48.63 -24.22
C LEU A 548 -1.75 -47.68 -25.03
N SER A 549 -1.85 -47.64 -26.36
CA SER A 549 -1.03 -46.78 -27.23
C SER A 549 -0.99 -45.30 -26.83
N PRO A 550 -2.08 -44.68 -26.29
CA PRO A 550 -2.05 -43.28 -25.87
C PRO A 550 -1.10 -43.01 -24.69
N LEU A 551 -0.69 -44.05 -23.95
CA LEU A 551 0.21 -43.92 -22.80
C LEU A 551 1.68 -43.85 -23.19
N SER A 552 2.05 -44.22 -24.43
CA SER A 552 3.44 -44.40 -24.87
C SER A 552 4.37 -43.21 -24.67
N ASN A 553 3.82 -41.98 -24.63
CA ASN A 553 4.59 -40.75 -24.44
C ASN A 553 4.57 -40.21 -23.00
N LEU A 554 3.92 -40.91 -22.06
CA LEU A 554 3.81 -40.48 -20.66
C LEU A 554 5.03 -40.95 -19.84
N THR A 555 6.24 -40.60 -20.29
CA THR A 555 7.51 -41.14 -19.76
C THR A 555 7.78 -40.83 -18.28
N LYS A 556 7.00 -39.94 -17.67
CA LYS A 556 7.02 -39.62 -16.23
C LYS A 556 6.08 -40.51 -15.39
N LEU A 557 5.32 -41.42 -16.00
CA LEU A 557 4.38 -42.30 -15.31
C LEU A 557 5.14 -43.28 -14.41
N GLU A 558 4.80 -43.27 -13.12
CA GLU A 558 5.39 -44.09 -12.07
C GLU A 558 4.46 -45.22 -11.61
N SER A 559 3.14 -45.04 -11.73
CA SER A 559 2.15 -46.02 -11.31
C SER A 559 1.00 -46.11 -12.32
N LEU A 560 0.70 -47.31 -12.77
CA LEU A 560 -0.40 -47.62 -13.68
C LEU A 560 -1.25 -48.76 -13.11
N ASP A 561 -2.52 -48.49 -12.89
CA ASP A 561 -3.54 -49.51 -12.66
C ASP A 561 -4.54 -49.51 -13.82
N CYS A 562 -4.53 -50.56 -14.62
CA CYS A 562 -5.50 -50.82 -15.67
C CYS A 562 -6.17 -52.19 -15.50
N SER A 563 -6.24 -52.68 -14.27
CA SER A 563 -6.87 -53.97 -13.94
C SER A 563 -8.34 -54.04 -14.36
N TYR A 564 -8.86 -55.26 -14.56
CA TYR A 564 -10.25 -55.50 -14.99
C TYR A 564 -10.62 -54.81 -16.31
N ASN A 565 -9.66 -54.74 -17.24
CA ASN A 565 -9.90 -54.27 -18.60
C ASN A 565 -9.41 -55.31 -19.62
N PRO A 566 -9.97 -55.36 -20.84
CA PRO A 566 -9.58 -56.33 -21.86
C PRO A 566 -8.21 -56.03 -22.53
N VAL A 567 -7.24 -55.48 -21.80
CA VAL A 567 -5.86 -55.23 -22.26
C VAL A 567 -5.19 -56.54 -22.65
N VAL A 568 -4.52 -56.54 -23.80
CA VAL A 568 -3.78 -57.70 -24.34
C VAL A 568 -2.31 -57.36 -24.56
N ASP A 569 -2.02 -56.18 -25.10
CA ASP A 569 -0.69 -55.76 -25.51
C ASP A 569 -0.08 -54.75 -24.52
N LEU A 570 1.16 -55.04 -24.09
CA LEU A 570 1.95 -54.20 -23.19
C LEU A 570 3.07 -53.43 -23.92
N THR A 571 3.22 -53.61 -25.25
CA THR A 571 4.22 -52.90 -26.07
C THR A 571 4.21 -51.37 -25.87
N PRO A 572 3.04 -50.70 -25.72
CA PRO A 572 3.02 -49.27 -25.44
C PRO A 572 3.70 -48.84 -24.15
N LEU A 573 3.96 -49.75 -23.21
CA LEU A 573 4.60 -49.45 -21.93
C LEU A 573 6.14 -49.43 -22.01
N ILE A 574 6.74 -49.94 -23.09
CA ILE A 574 8.20 -50.01 -23.27
C ILE A 574 8.91 -48.66 -23.01
N PRO A 575 8.39 -47.50 -23.47
CA PRO A 575 9.03 -46.20 -23.23
C PRO A 575 8.92 -45.69 -21.79
N LEU A 576 8.07 -46.29 -20.94
CA LEU A 576 7.74 -45.81 -19.60
C LEU A 576 8.80 -46.23 -18.57
N LYS A 577 10.04 -45.81 -18.80
CA LYS A 577 11.22 -46.18 -17.98
C LYS A 577 11.19 -45.66 -16.53
N SER A 578 10.17 -44.88 -16.16
CA SER A 578 9.94 -44.40 -14.79
C SER A 578 8.92 -45.26 -14.02
N LEU A 579 8.28 -46.24 -14.67
CA LEU A 579 7.17 -47.00 -14.10
C LEU A 579 7.67 -47.93 -12.98
N LYS A 580 7.11 -47.78 -11.78
CA LYS A 580 7.45 -48.52 -10.56
C LYS A 580 6.37 -49.51 -10.18
N THR A 581 5.11 -49.16 -10.39
CA THR A 581 3.97 -50.02 -10.06
C THR A 581 3.13 -50.26 -11.30
N LEU A 582 2.89 -51.54 -11.61
CA LEU A 582 1.99 -51.95 -12.67
C LEU A 582 0.96 -52.95 -12.14
N ASN A 583 -0.32 -52.58 -12.24
CA ASN A 583 -1.43 -53.48 -11.98
C ASN A 583 -2.20 -53.77 -13.28
N ILE A 584 -2.12 -55.02 -13.72
CA ILE A 584 -2.82 -55.57 -14.88
C ILE A 584 -3.66 -56.80 -14.49
N GLU A 585 -4.09 -56.87 -13.23
CA GLU A 585 -4.92 -57.98 -12.75
C GLU A 585 -6.22 -58.09 -13.55
N TYR A 586 -6.67 -59.33 -13.77
CA TYR A 586 -7.88 -59.64 -14.52
C TYR A 586 -7.95 -59.01 -15.92
N THR A 587 -6.79 -58.85 -16.57
CA THR A 587 -6.68 -58.50 -17.99
C THR A 587 -6.50 -59.75 -18.87
N ARG A 588 -6.40 -59.56 -20.19
CA ARG A 588 -6.21 -60.63 -21.17
C ARG A 588 -4.74 -60.81 -21.58
N VAL A 589 -3.82 -60.13 -20.88
CA VAL A 589 -2.37 -60.23 -21.10
C VAL A 589 -1.91 -61.67 -20.91
N SER A 590 -1.06 -62.14 -21.82
CA SER A 590 -0.40 -63.44 -21.75
C SER A 590 1.12 -63.36 -21.88
N ASP A 591 1.65 -62.20 -22.26
CA ASP A 591 3.06 -61.97 -22.52
C ASP A 591 3.58 -60.80 -21.67
N LEU A 592 4.72 -61.00 -21.02
CA LEU A 592 5.40 -60.03 -20.18
C LEU A 592 6.70 -59.49 -20.79
N ASP A 593 7.13 -60.00 -21.95
CA ASP A 593 8.37 -59.58 -22.60
C ASP A 593 8.50 -58.05 -22.80
N PRO A 594 7.43 -57.29 -23.12
CA PRO A 594 7.50 -55.82 -23.19
C PRO A 594 7.94 -55.13 -21.89
N LEU A 595 7.79 -55.78 -20.74
CA LEU A 595 8.20 -55.21 -19.44
C LEU A 595 9.70 -55.40 -19.17
N SER A 596 10.40 -56.25 -19.92
CA SER A 596 11.76 -56.70 -19.61
C SER A 596 12.83 -55.59 -19.55
N GLU A 597 12.52 -54.41 -20.10
CA GLU A 597 13.40 -53.23 -20.06
C GLU A 597 12.95 -52.15 -19.05
N ILE A 598 11.87 -52.36 -18.31
CA ILE A 598 11.34 -51.42 -17.32
C ILE A 598 11.96 -51.75 -15.96
N VAL A 599 13.29 -51.59 -15.87
CA VAL A 599 14.08 -51.95 -14.68
C VAL A 599 13.69 -51.16 -13.42
N SER A 600 12.91 -50.09 -13.58
CA SER A 600 12.33 -49.30 -12.50
C SER A 600 11.18 -49.99 -11.76
N LEU A 601 10.60 -51.07 -12.30
CA LEU A 601 9.47 -51.76 -11.67
C LEU A 601 9.84 -52.33 -10.30
N GLU A 602 9.05 -51.95 -9.30
CA GLU A 602 9.12 -52.38 -7.90
C GLU A 602 7.95 -53.29 -7.53
N SER A 603 6.76 -53.07 -8.10
CA SER A 603 5.58 -53.92 -7.87
C SER A 603 4.88 -54.28 -9.17
N LEU A 604 4.61 -55.57 -9.36
CA LEU A 604 3.96 -56.12 -10.55
C LEU A 604 2.79 -57.04 -10.17
N HIS A 605 1.58 -56.61 -10.49
CA HIS A 605 0.36 -57.36 -10.20
C HIS A 605 -0.25 -57.93 -11.47
N VAL A 606 -0.27 -59.26 -11.60
CA VAL A 606 -0.67 -59.96 -12.84
C VAL A 606 -1.68 -61.09 -12.59
N SER A 607 -2.31 -61.09 -11.42
CA SER A 607 -3.28 -62.10 -11.03
C SER A 607 -4.50 -62.15 -11.96
N GLY A 608 -5.05 -63.35 -12.18
CA GLY A 608 -6.22 -63.56 -13.03
C GLY A 608 -6.00 -63.29 -14.52
N THR A 609 -4.74 -63.21 -14.96
CA THR A 609 -4.35 -63.06 -16.38
C THR A 609 -4.08 -64.43 -17.04
N LYS A 610 -3.71 -64.43 -18.32
CA LYS A 610 -3.36 -65.63 -19.08
C LYS A 610 -1.86 -65.95 -19.06
N ILE A 611 -1.10 -65.34 -18.14
CA ILE A 611 0.34 -65.50 -18.05
C ILE A 611 0.69 -66.92 -17.60
N ASN A 612 1.63 -67.55 -18.31
CA ASN A 612 2.19 -68.85 -17.97
C ASN A 612 3.73 -68.83 -17.89
N ASN A 613 4.36 -67.80 -18.46
CA ASN A 613 5.79 -67.61 -18.54
C ASN A 613 6.15 -66.25 -17.95
N ILE A 614 7.07 -66.25 -16.99
CA ILE A 614 7.54 -65.05 -16.30
C ILE A 614 9.03 -64.79 -16.56
N ASN A 615 9.63 -65.32 -17.63
CA ASN A 615 11.06 -65.14 -17.90
C ASN A 615 11.49 -63.67 -18.01
N ALA A 616 10.61 -62.80 -18.53
CA ALA A 616 10.85 -61.36 -18.62
C ALA A 616 11.23 -60.71 -17.28
N VAL A 617 10.71 -61.24 -16.16
CA VAL A 617 10.93 -60.67 -14.83
C VAL A 617 12.37 -60.76 -14.36
N ARG A 618 13.20 -61.65 -14.95
CA ARG A 618 14.63 -61.82 -14.58
C ARG A 618 15.42 -60.52 -14.65
N ARG A 619 15.00 -59.59 -15.53
CA ARG A 619 15.65 -58.29 -15.76
C ARG A 619 15.13 -57.18 -14.85
N LEU A 620 14.04 -57.39 -14.12
CA LEU A 620 13.41 -56.40 -13.25
C LEU A 620 14.13 -56.36 -11.89
N SER A 621 15.39 -55.91 -11.89
CA SER A 621 16.27 -56.02 -10.71
C SER A 621 15.76 -55.32 -9.46
N ASN A 622 14.90 -54.29 -9.60
CA ASN A 622 14.29 -53.54 -8.49
C ASN A 622 12.97 -54.13 -7.99
N LEU A 623 12.49 -55.23 -8.56
CA LEU A 623 11.19 -55.81 -8.21
C LEU A 623 11.19 -56.33 -6.77
N LYS A 624 10.23 -55.83 -5.98
CA LYS A 624 9.99 -56.14 -4.57
C LYS A 624 8.77 -57.01 -4.36
N GLU A 625 7.70 -56.77 -5.12
CA GLU A 625 6.45 -57.50 -4.99
C GLU A 625 5.96 -58.02 -6.35
N ILE A 626 5.48 -59.26 -6.36
CA ILE A 626 4.78 -59.85 -7.52
C ILE A 626 3.56 -60.68 -7.11
N SER A 627 2.40 -60.40 -7.72
CA SER A 627 1.19 -61.24 -7.59
C SER A 627 0.96 -62.05 -8.86
N LEU A 628 0.92 -63.37 -8.71
CA LEU A 628 0.80 -64.37 -9.77
C LEU A 628 -0.47 -65.23 -9.59
N GLN A 629 -1.42 -64.78 -8.78
CA GLN A 629 -2.50 -65.65 -8.31
C GLN A 629 -3.49 -65.92 -9.45
N ASN A 630 -4.08 -67.10 -9.51
CA ASN A 630 -5.01 -67.46 -10.60
C ASN A 630 -4.38 -67.32 -12.00
N THR A 631 -3.09 -67.64 -12.14
CA THR A 631 -2.38 -67.66 -13.43
C THR A 631 -2.01 -69.10 -13.81
N SER A 632 -1.44 -69.31 -14.99
CA SER A 632 -0.96 -70.63 -15.44
C SER A 632 0.56 -70.82 -15.25
N VAL A 633 1.19 -70.02 -14.39
CA VAL A 633 2.63 -70.11 -14.12
C VAL A 633 2.95 -71.44 -13.43
N SER A 634 4.00 -72.12 -13.91
CA SER A 634 4.47 -73.41 -13.40
C SER A 634 5.95 -73.41 -12.98
N ASN A 635 6.63 -72.27 -13.04
CA ASN A 635 8.06 -72.17 -12.74
C ASN A 635 8.44 -70.83 -12.09
N LEU A 636 9.02 -70.88 -10.88
CA LEU A 636 9.49 -69.70 -10.14
C LEU A 636 10.98 -69.37 -10.33
N SER A 637 11.73 -70.17 -11.10
CA SER A 637 13.17 -69.92 -11.32
C SER A 637 13.52 -68.53 -11.87
N PRO A 638 12.66 -67.82 -12.64
CA PRO A 638 12.90 -66.42 -13.02
C PRO A 638 13.01 -65.45 -11.84
N LEU A 639 12.42 -65.77 -10.69
CA LEU A 639 12.44 -64.93 -9.49
C LEU A 639 13.71 -65.09 -8.65
N PHE A 640 14.47 -66.18 -8.85
CA PHE A 640 15.63 -66.48 -8.00
C PHE A 640 16.73 -65.42 -8.10
N THR A 641 16.82 -64.72 -9.23
CA THR A 641 17.83 -63.67 -9.47
C THR A 641 17.47 -62.31 -8.86
N LEU A 642 16.24 -62.13 -8.35
CA LEU A 642 15.74 -60.85 -7.89
C LEU A 642 16.13 -60.60 -6.44
N ILE A 643 17.18 -59.81 -6.23
CA ILE A 643 17.80 -59.60 -4.91
C ILE A 643 16.94 -58.75 -3.96
N HIS A 644 16.07 -57.89 -4.50
CA HIS A 644 15.18 -57.01 -3.73
C HIS A 644 13.77 -57.59 -3.56
N LEU A 645 13.53 -58.83 -3.99
CA LEU A 645 12.21 -59.44 -3.93
C LEU A 645 11.83 -59.78 -2.48
N GLU A 646 10.77 -59.12 -2.00
CA GLU A 646 10.27 -59.19 -0.64
C GLU A 646 9.01 -60.05 -0.55
N LYS A 647 8.12 -60.00 -1.56
CA LYS A 647 6.81 -60.64 -1.50
C LYS A 647 6.40 -61.30 -2.81
N VAL A 648 5.96 -62.55 -2.72
CA VAL A 648 5.41 -63.34 -3.82
C VAL A 648 4.08 -63.94 -3.41
N SER A 649 3.03 -63.72 -4.19
CA SER A 649 1.75 -64.41 -3.99
C SER A 649 1.41 -65.24 -5.22
N CYS A 650 1.22 -66.55 -5.06
CA CYS A 650 1.15 -67.49 -6.20
C CYS A 650 0.19 -68.66 -5.98
N TYR A 651 -0.87 -68.49 -5.17
CA TYR A 651 -1.92 -69.49 -5.01
C TYR A 651 -2.77 -69.64 -6.29
N ASN A 652 -3.39 -70.80 -6.46
CA ASN A 652 -4.12 -71.18 -7.67
C ASN A 652 -3.29 -70.98 -8.96
N THR A 653 -2.08 -71.52 -8.96
CA THR A 653 -1.18 -71.59 -10.12
C THR A 653 -0.91 -73.04 -10.52
N LYS A 654 -0.05 -73.27 -11.52
CA LYS A 654 0.42 -74.61 -11.89
C LYS A 654 1.71 -75.02 -11.17
N LEU A 655 2.08 -74.30 -10.10
CA LEU A 655 3.24 -74.61 -9.28
C LEU A 655 2.97 -75.82 -8.39
N SER A 656 3.97 -76.69 -8.25
CA SER A 656 3.93 -77.75 -7.25
C SER A 656 4.44 -77.23 -5.90
N GLN A 657 4.06 -77.90 -4.81
CA GLN A 657 4.61 -77.62 -3.48
C GLN A 657 6.16 -77.70 -3.46
N LYS A 658 6.74 -78.56 -4.31
CA LYS A 658 8.19 -78.71 -4.45
C LYS A 658 8.82 -77.44 -5.04
N ASP A 659 8.21 -76.82 -6.04
CA ASP A 659 8.72 -75.58 -6.66
C ASP A 659 8.74 -74.43 -5.65
N VAL A 660 7.68 -74.31 -4.86
CA VAL A 660 7.53 -73.31 -3.81
C VAL A 660 8.53 -73.53 -2.68
N ASN A 661 8.71 -74.78 -2.23
CA ASN A 661 9.72 -75.12 -1.23
C ASN A 661 11.15 -74.82 -1.74
N GLY A 662 11.42 -75.11 -3.03
CA GLY A 662 12.68 -74.77 -3.68
C GLY A 662 12.94 -73.25 -3.69
N PHE A 663 11.92 -72.45 -3.98
CA PHE A 663 12.00 -70.98 -3.88
C PHE A 663 12.26 -70.53 -2.45
N LYS A 664 11.49 -71.01 -1.45
CA LYS A 664 11.68 -70.67 -0.03
C LYS A 664 13.10 -70.96 0.46
N ASN A 665 13.67 -72.09 0.07
CA ASN A 665 15.04 -72.45 0.44
C ASN A 665 16.09 -71.52 -0.19
N THR A 666 15.82 -71.03 -1.41
CA THR A 666 16.73 -70.12 -2.14
C THR A 666 16.58 -68.66 -1.66
N LYS A 667 15.38 -68.27 -1.22
CA LYS A 667 15.00 -66.91 -0.83
C LYS A 667 14.22 -66.91 0.50
N PRO A 668 14.87 -67.26 1.63
CA PRO A 668 14.17 -67.41 2.92
C PRO A 668 13.63 -66.11 3.50
N SER A 669 14.16 -64.95 3.08
CA SER A 669 13.71 -63.62 3.50
C SER A 669 12.49 -63.10 2.73
N CYS A 670 12.08 -63.80 1.66
CA CYS A 670 10.92 -63.40 0.85
C CYS A 670 9.66 -64.09 1.38
N ASP A 671 8.64 -63.29 1.69
CA ASP A 671 7.32 -63.79 2.08
C ASP A 671 6.61 -64.36 0.85
N ILE A 672 6.33 -65.66 0.88
CA ILE A 672 5.63 -66.35 -0.20
C ILE A 672 4.34 -66.99 0.29
N THR A 673 3.23 -66.48 -0.26
CA THR A 673 1.88 -67.00 -0.03
C THR A 673 1.51 -67.99 -1.13
N PHE A 674 1.28 -69.25 -0.74
CA PHE A 674 0.88 -70.36 -1.59
C PHE A 674 -0.01 -71.32 -0.80
N TYR A 675 -1.21 -71.61 -1.31
CA TYR A 675 -2.16 -72.58 -0.76
C TYR A 675 -3.06 -73.15 -1.86
#